data_AF-A0A0G1RXG6-F1
#
_entry.id   AF-A0A0G1RXG6-F1
#
_cell.length_a   1.000
_cell.length_b   1.000
_cell.length_c   1.000
_cell.angle_alpha   90.00
_cell.angle_beta   90.00
_cell.angle_gamma   90.00
#
_symmetry.space_group_name_H-M   'P 1'
#
loop_
_entity.id
_entity.type
_entity.pdbx_description
1 polymer ?
#
loop_
_entity_poly.entity_id
_entity_poly.type
_entity_poly.pdbx_seq_one_letter_code
_entity_poly.pdbx_strand_id
1 'polypeptide(L)'
;MLNLWLAKQAKKYGDKEAIVFDDFDSGKKWRVSYRQLNSLTANLAVYLRHLGLAPGQRLAFAFENSLEVILINLAAWRAGLVTVPLDITRDTPERKAYKLKFTETEVLFTRKDEKSVQENRWLKSRLKNLEVIELADFSELKARLVKSDSSPDFQTDPDRDALILFTSGTTALPKGARLTLNNLWANAQSIVDWLRFGQRDRWQVVLPLHHINSTTFVNTALMAGGTVVLLPRYSKSRFWQALAENRVTGTSIVPTIAYDMLSEEKAFLKYKSKLKQVRRIQIGSAPVQPTVVEEFMAKFKIPLIQGYGQTETSLRSTGVPMALTASQYKKIRQLNSLGTELKHTQVTVLDRAGREVGEGKVGEIVVRGPVVMKGYLKNPAANKEAFQFGWFHSGDTGYWRRLFGRKFFFLKGRTKEIIHKGGVLVSPLAVENALLKAYPTLKQVYAVGFPDARMGERIGLVAVAKNEKTLAKILADAAAGKVAGLSRYEAPSALVAIDESNLPKTSTGKVQRIKLKEKFAVKLLERSRTITESDQYRFKLLGPEETSLLRQALAINNQRWGKKLNSNLAEFRKRAENGLLLAAIDKKSHRVVGSVAALQLNKQLLPPTWRKATAAGTLKNHDYKGDSLVCVSISAAQTRDSKPVTRNSLKIQKTKLTPAKLKVYLTSDKDNIVRFHRKPKGGFGRGARLIKVLPGGRLEDQDSLGYNIVFEYPKLTHRPRMSQQASIGVQLIEAALIYAYEHKIKHVLAYSRPAELSKYFKKG
;
A
#
# COMPACT_ATOMS: atom_id res chain seq x y z
N MET A 1 -8.39 24.60 33.11
CA MET A 1 -8.85 25.35 31.91
C MET A 1 -10.06 24.72 31.20
N LEU A 2 -10.02 23.43 30.81
CA LEU A 2 -11.13 22.77 30.08
C LEU A 2 -12.46 22.70 30.87
N ASN A 3 -12.40 22.42 32.18
CA ASN A 3 -13.58 22.37 33.06
C ASN A 3 -14.36 23.70 33.02
N LEU A 4 -13.68 24.82 33.25
CA LEU A 4 -14.27 26.16 33.18
C LEU A 4 -14.83 26.48 31.80
N TRP A 5 -14.11 26.07 30.74
CA TRP A 5 -14.57 26.31 29.37
C TRP A 5 -15.88 25.54 29.07
N LEU A 6 -15.96 24.23 29.40
CA LEU A 6 -17.18 23.43 29.21
C LEU A 6 -18.36 23.97 30.01
N ALA A 7 -18.14 24.35 31.28
CA ALA A 7 -19.16 24.97 32.11
C ALA A 7 -19.67 26.28 31.51
N LYS A 8 -18.76 27.12 30.99
CA LYS A 8 -19.12 28.38 30.29
C LYS A 8 -19.93 28.11 29.02
N GLN A 9 -19.56 27.10 28.21
CA GLN A 9 -20.35 26.74 27.03
C GLN A 9 -21.73 26.21 27.39
N ALA A 10 -21.83 25.38 28.44
CA ALA A 10 -23.10 24.87 28.95
C ALA A 10 -24.02 26.00 29.45
N LYS A 11 -23.47 26.99 30.16
CA LYS A 11 -24.23 28.17 30.59
C LYS A 11 -24.68 29.02 29.39
N LYS A 12 -23.81 29.21 28.39
CA LYS A 12 -24.09 30.08 27.23
C LYS A 12 -25.05 29.46 26.23
N TYR A 13 -24.92 28.18 25.92
CA TYR A 13 -25.66 27.52 24.84
C TYR A 13 -26.72 26.53 25.34
N GLY A 14 -26.68 26.13 26.62
CA GLY A 14 -27.74 25.37 27.28
C GLY A 14 -28.18 24.14 26.51
N ASP A 15 -29.43 24.15 26.08
CA ASP A 15 -30.12 23.01 25.45
C ASP A 15 -29.89 22.91 23.94
N LYS A 16 -29.10 23.81 23.38
CA LYS A 16 -28.63 23.71 22.00
C LYS A 16 -27.84 22.42 21.79
N GLU A 17 -28.07 21.77 20.65
CA GLU A 17 -27.33 20.59 20.20
C GLU A 17 -25.82 20.89 20.10
N ALA A 18 -25.02 20.22 20.93
CA ALA A 18 -23.57 20.19 20.82
C ALA A 18 -23.13 19.07 19.86
N ILE A 19 -23.77 17.90 19.96
CA ILE A 19 -23.47 16.73 19.13
C ILE A 19 -24.78 16.10 18.64
N VAL A 20 -24.83 15.79 17.35
CA VAL A 20 -25.85 14.95 16.72
C VAL A 20 -25.14 13.76 16.12
N PHE A 21 -25.45 12.55 16.59
CA PHE A 21 -25.00 11.31 15.99
C PHE A 21 -26.12 10.73 15.12
N ASP A 22 -25.79 10.35 13.89
CA ASP A 22 -26.75 9.80 12.93
C ASP A 22 -26.13 8.59 12.22
N ASP A 23 -26.64 7.39 12.53
CA ASP A 23 -26.29 6.16 11.85
C ASP A 23 -27.43 5.72 10.94
N PHE A 24 -27.23 5.94 9.64
CA PHE A 24 -28.17 5.57 8.60
C PHE A 24 -28.30 4.05 8.38
N ASP A 25 -27.34 3.25 8.83
CA ASP A 25 -27.38 1.79 8.69
C ASP A 25 -28.25 1.15 9.75
N SER A 26 -28.08 1.56 11.02
CA SER A 26 -28.85 1.02 12.15
C SER A 26 -30.11 1.83 12.47
N GLY A 27 -30.26 3.03 11.90
CA GLY A 27 -31.32 3.98 12.26
C GLY A 27 -31.10 4.67 13.61
N LYS A 28 -30.01 4.37 14.33
CA LYS A 28 -29.72 4.98 15.63
C LYS A 28 -29.40 6.46 15.49
N LYS A 29 -30.08 7.29 16.28
CA LYS A 29 -29.84 8.74 16.37
C LYS A 29 -29.71 9.17 17.82
N TRP A 30 -28.71 10.01 18.10
CA TRP A 30 -28.53 10.60 19.42
C TRP A 30 -28.32 12.11 19.30
N ARG A 31 -28.86 12.85 20.27
CA ARG A 31 -28.68 14.29 20.40
C ARG A 31 -28.18 14.59 21.80
N VAL A 32 -27.08 15.31 21.88
CA VAL A 32 -26.47 15.74 23.15
C VAL A 32 -26.39 17.26 23.14
N SER A 33 -27.07 17.92 24.08
CA SER A 33 -26.98 19.36 24.25
C SER A 33 -25.67 19.79 24.89
N TYR A 34 -25.32 21.08 24.85
CA TYR A 34 -24.15 21.61 25.57
C TYR A 34 -24.24 21.36 27.09
N ARG A 35 -25.45 21.49 27.67
CA ARG A 35 -25.71 21.15 29.08
C ARG A 35 -25.42 19.68 29.37
N GLN A 36 -25.97 18.78 28.55
CA GLN A 36 -25.75 17.35 28.69
C GLN A 36 -24.28 16.97 28.46
N LEU A 37 -23.61 17.58 27.48
CA LEU A 37 -22.18 17.34 27.22
C LEU A 37 -21.33 17.67 28.45
N ASN A 38 -21.59 18.80 29.11
CA ASN A 38 -20.89 19.17 30.35
C ASN A 38 -21.15 18.17 31.48
N SER A 39 -22.40 17.77 31.72
CA SER A 39 -22.73 16.81 32.78
C SER A 39 -22.17 15.41 32.49
N LEU A 40 -22.33 14.90 31.26
CA LEU A 40 -21.84 13.58 30.85
C LEU A 40 -20.32 13.49 30.96
N THR A 41 -19.59 14.51 30.51
CA THR A 41 -18.12 14.51 30.61
C THR A 41 -17.63 14.72 32.04
N ALA A 42 -18.39 15.39 32.91
CA ALA A 42 -18.07 15.52 34.33
C ALA A 42 -18.18 14.17 35.03
N ASN A 43 -19.34 13.51 34.88
CA ASN A 43 -19.61 12.21 35.47
C ASN A 43 -18.67 11.12 34.93
N LEU A 44 -18.37 11.17 33.63
CA LEU A 44 -17.37 10.27 33.04
C LEU A 44 -15.96 10.55 33.57
N ALA A 45 -15.58 11.80 33.82
CA ALA A 45 -14.27 12.10 34.41
C ALA A 45 -14.15 11.53 35.85
N VAL A 46 -15.22 11.59 36.65
CA VAL A 46 -15.29 10.92 37.97
C VAL A 46 -15.19 9.40 37.81
N TYR A 47 -15.96 8.81 36.90
CA TYR A 47 -15.90 7.38 36.63
C TYR A 47 -14.49 6.92 36.25
N LEU A 48 -13.79 7.66 35.38
CA LEU A 48 -12.41 7.36 35.00
C LEU A 48 -11.45 7.41 36.21
N ARG A 49 -11.68 8.27 37.21
CA ARG A 49 -10.92 8.27 38.47
C ARG A 49 -11.23 7.06 39.34
N HIS A 50 -12.48 6.64 39.41
CA HIS A 50 -12.87 5.45 40.17
C HIS A 50 -12.30 4.15 39.58
N LEU A 51 -11.93 4.14 38.30
CA LEU A 51 -11.12 3.07 37.69
C LEU A 51 -9.65 3.09 38.14
N GLY A 52 -9.26 3.96 39.07
CA GLY A 52 -7.90 4.05 39.59
C GLY A 52 -6.94 4.90 38.75
N LEU A 53 -7.41 5.58 37.71
CA LEU A 53 -6.55 6.38 36.82
C LEU A 53 -6.16 7.72 37.45
N ALA A 54 -4.90 7.88 37.83
CA ALA A 54 -4.24 9.08 38.29
C ALA A 54 -3.86 10.05 37.14
N PRO A 55 -3.72 11.36 37.39
CA PRO A 55 -3.34 12.33 36.37
C PRO A 55 -2.06 11.92 35.60
N GLY A 56 -2.06 12.00 34.28
CA GLY A 56 -0.96 11.59 33.40
C GLY A 56 -1.00 10.12 32.97
N GLN A 57 -1.84 9.29 33.58
CA GLN A 57 -2.05 7.92 33.13
C GLN A 57 -2.82 7.84 31.81
N ARG A 58 -2.69 6.68 31.14
CA ARG A 58 -3.11 6.49 29.75
C ARG A 58 -4.29 5.53 29.71
N LEU A 59 -5.33 5.95 29.00
CA LEU A 59 -6.40 5.06 28.59
C LEU A 59 -6.44 5.00 27.06
N ALA A 60 -6.79 3.83 26.53
CA ALA A 60 -7.00 3.65 25.11
C ALA A 60 -8.47 3.44 24.80
N PHE A 61 -8.82 3.65 23.53
CA PHE A 61 -10.12 3.26 23.03
C PHE A 61 -10.04 2.74 21.60
N ALA A 62 -10.90 1.77 21.28
CA ALA A 62 -10.99 1.10 19.99
C ALA A 62 -12.45 1.08 19.53
N PHE A 63 -12.90 2.18 18.92
CA PHE A 63 -14.25 2.34 18.39
C PHE A 63 -14.22 2.86 16.95
N GLU A 64 -15.34 2.70 16.24
CA GLU A 64 -15.65 3.59 15.12
C GLU A 64 -15.96 5.01 15.61
N ASN A 65 -16.36 5.90 14.71
CA ASN A 65 -16.85 7.20 15.16
C ASN A 65 -18.11 7.02 16.02
N SER A 66 -18.06 7.49 17.26
CA SER A 66 -19.17 7.34 18.19
C SER A 66 -19.18 8.47 19.25
N LEU A 67 -20.28 8.61 19.97
CA LEU A 67 -20.39 9.59 21.05
C LEU A 67 -19.38 9.29 22.17
N GLU A 68 -19.18 8.01 22.45
CA GLU A 68 -18.24 7.48 23.44
C GLU A 68 -16.83 8.01 23.18
N VAL A 69 -16.37 8.04 21.92
CA VAL A 69 -15.05 8.58 21.59
C VAL A 69 -14.92 10.06 21.95
N ILE A 70 -15.93 10.88 21.65
CA ILE A 70 -15.89 12.32 21.98
C ILE A 70 -15.94 12.51 23.50
N LEU A 71 -16.84 11.80 24.18
CA LEU A 71 -17.02 11.90 25.62
C LEU A 71 -15.80 11.41 26.39
N ILE A 72 -15.22 10.27 26.02
CA ILE A 72 -14.01 9.71 26.64
C ILE A 72 -12.84 10.70 26.49
N ASN A 73 -12.62 11.28 25.31
CA ASN A 73 -11.56 12.28 25.14
C ASN A 73 -11.76 13.49 26.06
N LEU A 74 -12.94 14.12 26.02
CA LEU A 74 -13.20 15.29 26.85
C LEU A 74 -13.11 14.98 28.34
N ALA A 75 -13.70 13.86 28.80
CA ALA A 75 -13.65 13.44 30.19
C ALA A 75 -12.23 13.09 30.65
N ALA A 76 -11.45 12.40 29.82
CA ALA A 76 -10.05 12.11 30.10
C ALA A 76 -9.23 13.40 30.27
N TRP A 77 -9.38 14.35 29.35
CA TRP A 77 -8.67 15.64 29.42
C TRP A 77 -9.12 16.46 30.64
N ARG A 78 -10.40 16.41 31.01
CA ARG A 78 -10.90 17.01 32.27
C ARG A 78 -10.24 16.39 33.50
N ALA A 79 -10.02 15.08 33.49
CA ALA A 79 -9.29 14.35 34.53
C ALA A 79 -7.76 14.41 34.35
N GLY A 80 -7.22 15.17 33.41
CA GLY A 80 -5.77 15.24 33.18
C GLY A 80 -5.15 13.89 32.80
N LEU A 81 -5.95 13.02 32.19
CA LEU A 81 -5.56 11.73 31.62
C LEU A 81 -5.21 11.88 30.15
N VAL A 82 -4.45 10.92 29.63
CA VAL A 82 -3.97 10.90 28.25
C VAL A 82 -4.73 9.83 27.46
N THR A 83 -5.33 10.20 26.33
CA THR A 83 -6.02 9.24 25.46
C THR A 83 -5.11 8.67 24.38
N VAL A 84 -5.31 7.39 24.07
CA VAL A 84 -4.56 6.64 23.04
C VAL A 84 -5.56 5.96 22.08
N PRO A 85 -5.97 6.64 21.00
CA PRO A 85 -6.89 6.08 20.03
C PRO A 85 -6.25 4.92 19.24
N LEU A 86 -6.99 3.82 19.08
CA LEU A 86 -6.58 2.65 18.29
C LEU A 86 -7.42 2.53 17.01
N ASP A 87 -6.81 2.05 15.93
CA ASP A 87 -7.49 1.86 14.65
C ASP A 87 -8.12 0.46 14.60
N ILE A 88 -9.45 0.39 14.63
CA ILE A 88 -10.20 -0.89 14.63
C ILE A 88 -10.15 -1.63 13.29
N THR A 89 -9.78 -0.95 12.20
CA THR A 89 -9.75 -1.54 10.85
C THR A 89 -8.35 -2.03 10.49
N ARG A 90 -7.31 -1.32 10.95
CA ARG A 90 -5.94 -1.50 10.45
C ARG A 90 -4.95 -2.01 11.47
N ASP A 91 -5.20 -1.79 12.75
CA ASP A 91 -4.36 -2.39 13.76
C ASP A 91 -4.75 -3.86 13.91
N THR A 92 -3.79 -4.75 13.68
CA THR A 92 -3.91 -6.16 14.07
C THR A 92 -3.87 -6.26 15.59
N PRO A 93 -4.31 -7.39 16.18
CA PRO A 93 -4.21 -7.60 17.62
C PRO A 93 -2.79 -7.36 18.16
N GLU A 94 -1.76 -7.82 17.46
CA GLU A 94 -0.36 -7.62 17.83
C GLU A 94 0.04 -6.13 17.79
N ARG A 95 -0.48 -5.40 16.80
CA ARG A 95 -0.21 -3.96 16.67
C ARG A 95 -0.91 -3.17 17.78
N LYS A 96 -2.12 -3.56 18.17
CA LYS A 96 -2.82 -2.99 19.34
C LYS A 96 -2.05 -3.30 20.63
N ALA A 97 -1.66 -4.57 20.85
CA ALA A 97 -0.86 -4.97 22.00
C ALA A 97 0.45 -4.19 22.10
N TYR A 98 1.16 -4.01 20.97
CA TYR A 98 2.36 -3.18 20.92
C TYR A 98 2.06 -1.74 21.36
N LYS A 99 1.03 -1.09 20.80
CA LYS A 99 0.68 0.29 21.15
C LYS A 99 0.34 0.41 22.62
N LEU A 100 -0.56 -0.44 23.12
CA LEU A 100 -1.01 -0.48 24.52
C LEU A 100 0.16 -0.68 25.49
N LYS A 101 1.08 -1.61 25.18
CA LYS A 101 2.29 -1.82 25.98
C LYS A 101 3.24 -0.62 25.90
N PHE A 102 3.46 -0.07 24.71
CA PHE A 102 4.39 1.03 24.49
C PHE A 102 3.95 2.31 25.21
N THR A 103 2.65 2.58 25.20
CA THR A 103 2.03 3.68 25.96
C THR A 103 1.81 3.34 27.42
N GLU A 104 2.00 2.09 27.85
CA GLU A 104 1.66 1.58 29.19
C GLU A 104 0.24 1.99 29.59
N THR A 105 -0.69 1.65 28.70
CA THR A 105 -2.13 1.86 28.89
C THR A 105 -2.67 0.90 29.94
N GLU A 106 -3.51 1.41 30.85
CA GLU A 106 -4.12 0.65 31.94
C GLU A 106 -5.56 0.25 31.64
N VAL A 107 -6.31 1.12 30.96
CA VAL A 107 -7.72 0.87 30.60
C VAL A 107 -7.91 0.94 29.09
N LEU A 108 -8.59 -0.04 28.51
CA LEU A 108 -9.04 -0.06 27.12
C LEU A 108 -10.57 -0.07 27.05
N PHE A 109 -11.16 0.97 26.45
CA PHE A 109 -12.57 0.97 26.07
C PHE A 109 -12.75 0.41 24.65
N THR A 110 -13.73 -0.47 24.44
CA THR A 110 -13.94 -1.13 23.15
C THR A 110 -15.39 -1.57 22.95
N ARG A 111 -15.75 -1.90 21.70
CA ARG A 111 -17.08 -2.46 21.39
C ARG A 111 -17.28 -3.85 21.99
N LYS A 112 -18.51 -4.13 22.42
CA LYS A 112 -18.99 -5.43 22.87
C LYS A 112 -19.62 -6.21 21.71
N ASP A 113 -18.83 -6.47 20.67
CA ASP A 113 -19.19 -7.36 19.55
C ASP A 113 -18.28 -8.60 19.54
N GLU A 114 -18.73 -9.68 18.90
CA GLU A 114 -18.04 -10.98 18.94
C GLU A 114 -16.55 -10.89 18.55
N LYS A 115 -16.26 -10.16 17.47
CA LYS A 115 -14.90 -9.98 16.95
C LYS A 115 -14.04 -9.23 17.96
N SER A 116 -14.55 -8.11 18.48
CA SER A 116 -13.86 -7.30 19.48
C SER A 116 -13.61 -8.09 20.76
N VAL A 117 -14.60 -8.82 21.26
CA VAL A 117 -14.50 -9.65 22.48
C VAL A 117 -13.44 -10.75 22.32
N GLN A 118 -13.37 -11.42 21.17
CA GLN A 118 -12.33 -12.41 20.89
C GLN A 118 -10.94 -11.77 20.90
N GLU A 119 -10.79 -10.61 20.26
CA GLU A 119 -9.54 -9.86 20.27
C GLU A 119 -9.15 -9.39 21.68
N ASN A 120 -10.11 -8.93 22.48
CA ASN A 120 -9.88 -8.47 23.85
C ASN A 120 -9.40 -9.60 24.77
N ARG A 121 -9.96 -10.81 24.63
CA ARG A 121 -9.47 -11.99 25.36
C ARG A 121 -8.01 -12.27 25.04
N TRP A 122 -7.64 -12.19 23.76
CA TRP A 122 -6.24 -12.33 23.34
C TRP A 122 -5.36 -11.21 23.93
N LEU A 123 -5.80 -9.95 23.90
CA LEU A 123 -5.07 -8.82 24.49
C LEU A 123 -4.84 -9.00 25.99
N LYS A 124 -5.87 -9.38 26.75
CA LYS A 124 -5.78 -9.65 28.20
C LYS A 124 -4.77 -10.76 28.52
N SER A 125 -4.75 -11.83 27.72
CA SER A 125 -3.76 -12.91 27.88
C SER A 125 -2.30 -12.46 27.70
N ARG A 126 -2.08 -11.34 26.98
CA ARG A 126 -0.74 -10.79 26.70
C ARG A 126 -0.38 -9.60 27.59
N LEU A 127 -1.37 -8.88 28.10
CA LEU A 127 -1.24 -7.66 28.90
C LEU A 127 -2.01 -7.84 30.22
N LYS A 128 -1.36 -8.45 31.21
CA LYS A 128 -2.01 -8.85 32.48
C LYS A 128 -2.65 -7.70 33.27
N ASN A 129 -2.09 -6.50 33.17
CA ASN A 129 -2.55 -5.32 33.91
C ASN A 129 -3.52 -4.44 33.10
N LEU A 130 -3.97 -4.90 31.93
CA LEU A 130 -4.91 -4.15 31.10
C LEU A 130 -6.35 -4.47 31.51
N GLU A 131 -7.03 -3.49 32.08
CA GLU A 131 -8.49 -3.54 32.25
C GLU A 131 -9.14 -3.25 30.89
N VAL A 132 -10.12 -4.08 30.49
CA VAL A 132 -10.89 -3.86 29.26
C VAL A 132 -12.35 -3.69 29.59
N ILE A 133 -12.88 -2.54 29.16
CA ILE A 133 -14.25 -2.12 29.33
C ILE A 133 -14.96 -2.24 27.98
N GLU A 134 -15.81 -3.25 27.87
CA GLU A 134 -16.59 -3.54 26.67
C GLU A 134 -17.96 -2.86 26.76
N LEU A 135 -18.34 -2.13 25.71
CA LEU A 135 -19.58 -1.36 25.63
C LEU A 135 -20.34 -1.72 24.35
N ALA A 136 -21.61 -2.06 24.47
CA ALA A 136 -22.50 -2.27 23.34
C ALA A 136 -22.76 -0.96 22.59
N ASP A 137 -23.15 0.09 23.31
CA ASP A 137 -23.33 1.43 22.76
C ASP A 137 -23.28 2.54 23.84
N PHE A 138 -23.61 3.76 23.42
CA PHE A 138 -23.61 4.95 24.27
C PHE A 138 -24.54 4.83 25.49
N SER A 139 -25.64 4.08 25.40
CA SER A 139 -26.57 3.87 26.52
C SER A 139 -25.90 3.11 27.64
N GLU A 140 -25.09 2.09 27.31
CA GLU A 140 -24.34 1.31 28.29
C GLU A 140 -23.24 2.15 28.94
N LEU A 141 -22.55 3.02 28.18
CA LEU A 141 -21.62 3.98 28.77
C LEU A 141 -22.33 4.88 29.76
N LYS A 142 -23.48 5.44 29.38
CA LYS A 142 -24.27 6.36 30.21
C LYS A 142 -24.75 5.69 31.50
N ALA A 143 -25.14 4.42 31.44
CA ALA A 143 -25.60 3.66 32.61
C ALA A 143 -24.50 3.41 33.66
N ARG A 144 -23.22 3.40 33.23
CA ARG A 144 -22.07 3.24 34.13
C ARG A 144 -21.62 4.53 34.80
N LEU A 145 -22.15 5.68 34.38
CA LEU A 145 -21.75 6.97 34.92
C LEU A 145 -22.37 7.20 36.30
N VAL A 146 -21.53 7.49 37.29
CA VAL A 146 -22.01 7.95 38.60
C VAL A 146 -22.52 9.38 38.45
N LYS A 147 -23.77 9.64 38.87
CA LYS A 147 -24.26 11.02 38.95
C LYS A 147 -23.52 11.72 40.08
N SER A 148 -22.75 12.74 39.75
CA SER A 148 -22.16 13.64 40.73
C SER A 148 -22.89 14.99 40.65
N ASP A 149 -23.42 15.46 41.78
CA ASP A 149 -24.07 16.78 41.86
C ASP A 149 -23.04 17.93 41.81
N SER A 150 -21.77 17.63 42.11
CA SER A 150 -20.65 18.55 41.95
C SER A 150 -19.80 18.18 40.73
N SER A 151 -19.39 19.19 39.94
CA SER A 151 -18.32 18.99 38.97
C SER A 151 -17.00 18.94 39.73
N PRO A 152 -16.23 17.83 39.65
CA PRO A 152 -14.94 17.76 40.32
C PRO A 152 -14.01 18.85 39.80
N ASP A 153 -13.40 19.61 40.72
CA ASP A 153 -12.38 20.60 40.38
C ASP A 153 -11.02 19.92 40.16
N PHE A 154 -10.94 19.16 39.08
CA PHE A 154 -9.65 18.63 38.64
C PHE A 154 -8.78 19.78 38.15
N GLN A 155 -7.82 20.20 38.97
CA GLN A 155 -6.75 21.09 38.54
C GLN A 155 -5.86 20.34 37.55
N THR A 156 -5.93 20.73 36.28
CA THR A 156 -5.17 20.12 35.20
C THR A 156 -4.26 21.13 34.52
N ASP A 157 -3.00 20.75 34.36
CA ASP A 157 -2.01 21.47 33.57
C ASP A 157 -2.31 21.28 32.06
N PRO A 158 -2.64 22.35 31.31
CA PRO A 158 -2.93 22.27 29.88
C PRO A 158 -1.71 21.89 29.01
N ASP A 159 -0.48 21.99 29.54
CA ASP A 159 0.77 21.62 28.86
C ASP A 159 1.21 20.17 29.17
N ARG A 160 0.41 19.45 29.96
CA ARG A 160 0.49 17.99 30.05
C ARG A 160 -0.05 17.34 28.77
N ASP A 161 0.48 16.17 28.45
CA ASP A 161 -0.04 15.31 27.39
C ASP A 161 -1.54 15.09 27.58
N ALA A 162 -2.30 15.15 26.50
CA ALA A 162 -3.73 14.91 26.46
C ALA A 162 -4.08 13.80 25.47
N LEU A 163 -3.29 13.70 24.39
CA LEU A 163 -3.55 12.76 23.29
C LEU A 163 -2.24 12.22 22.72
N ILE A 164 -2.12 10.91 22.60
CA ILE A 164 -1.01 10.26 21.89
C ILE A 164 -1.54 9.63 20.61
N LEU A 165 -1.09 10.14 19.47
CA LEU A 165 -1.45 9.63 18.15
C LEU A 165 -0.28 8.93 17.48
N PHE A 166 -0.50 7.68 17.07
CA PHE A 166 0.50 6.92 16.33
C PHE A 166 0.50 7.32 14.85
N THR A 167 1.64 7.83 14.38
CA THR A 167 1.89 8.11 12.96
C THR A 167 2.64 6.94 12.31
N SER A 168 2.39 6.71 11.02
CA SER A 168 3.17 5.75 10.24
C SER A 168 4.59 6.30 10.06
N GLY A 169 5.50 5.92 10.96
CA GLY A 169 6.92 6.19 10.82
C GLY A 169 7.51 5.44 9.62
N THR A 170 8.69 5.87 9.15
CA THR A 170 9.48 5.14 8.16
C THR A 170 10.13 3.87 8.71
N THR A 171 10.05 3.67 10.02
CA THR A 171 10.44 2.47 10.75
C THR A 171 9.31 1.43 10.74
N ALA A 172 9.65 0.15 10.92
CA ALA A 172 8.66 -0.93 11.00
C ALA A 172 7.58 -0.70 12.09
N LEU A 173 7.90 0.07 13.14
CA LEU A 173 7.01 0.42 14.24
C LEU A 173 6.54 1.89 14.15
N PRO A 174 5.25 2.18 14.43
CA PRO A 174 4.71 3.54 14.38
C PRO A 174 5.23 4.42 15.54
N LYS A 175 5.38 5.73 15.29
CA LYS A 175 5.83 6.70 16.30
C LYS A 175 4.62 7.34 17.01
N GLY A 176 4.62 7.43 18.34
CA GLY A 176 3.54 8.09 19.09
C GLY A 176 3.81 9.57 19.29
N ALA A 177 3.10 10.46 18.60
CA ALA A 177 3.19 11.91 18.78
C ALA A 177 2.41 12.35 20.03
N ARG A 178 3.07 13.07 20.94
CA ARG A 178 2.50 13.54 22.22
C ARG A 178 1.93 14.95 22.06
N LEU A 179 0.61 15.07 22.10
CA LEU A 179 -0.11 16.33 21.97
C LEU A 179 -0.66 16.76 23.33
N THR A 180 -0.40 18.01 23.70
CA THR A 180 -0.97 18.62 24.91
C THR A 180 -2.36 19.17 24.64
N LEU A 181 -3.11 19.45 25.72
CA LEU A 181 -4.41 20.10 25.58
C LEU A 181 -4.27 21.50 24.95
N ASN A 182 -3.22 22.23 25.33
CA ASN A 182 -2.88 23.53 24.75
C ASN A 182 -2.62 23.42 23.24
N ASN A 183 -1.92 22.37 22.77
CA ASN A 183 -1.72 22.14 21.34
C ASN A 183 -3.04 22.02 20.57
N LEU A 184 -3.95 21.20 21.10
CA LEU A 184 -5.26 20.94 20.51
C LEU A 184 -6.15 22.20 20.53
N TRP A 185 -6.14 22.96 21.62
CA TRP A 185 -6.94 24.18 21.77
C TRP A 185 -6.43 25.32 20.90
N ALA A 186 -5.12 25.55 20.88
CA ALA A 186 -4.51 26.56 20.03
C ALA A 186 -4.87 26.29 18.57
N ASN A 187 -4.76 25.04 18.10
CA ASN A 187 -5.10 24.71 16.72
C ASN A 187 -6.59 24.84 16.42
N ALA A 188 -7.46 24.38 17.33
CA ALA A 188 -8.90 24.55 17.19
C ALA A 188 -9.26 26.04 17.05
N GLN A 189 -8.68 26.93 17.87
CA GLN A 189 -8.90 28.38 17.76
C GLN A 189 -8.41 28.93 16.42
N SER A 190 -7.24 28.50 15.95
CA SER A 190 -6.71 28.88 14.64
C SER A 190 -7.66 28.49 13.50
N ILE A 191 -8.28 27.32 13.59
CA ILE A 191 -9.25 26.85 12.59
C ILE A 191 -10.58 27.59 12.72
N VAL A 192 -11.04 27.92 13.93
CA VAL A 192 -12.22 28.76 14.14
C VAL A 192 -12.06 30.08 13.39
N ASP A 193 -10.92 30.75 13.57
CA ASP A 193 -10.62 32.04 12.93
C ASP A 193 -10.46 31.87 11.40
N TRP A 194 -9.69 30.87 10.96
CA TRP A 194 -9.41 30.62 9.55
C TRP A 194 -10.67 30.31 8.72
N LEU A 195 -11.49 29.38 9.22
CA LEU A 195 -12.69 28.91 8.55
C LEU A 195 -13.94 29.68 8.99
N ARG A 196 -13.82 30.73 9.80
CA ARG A 196 -14.93 31.56 10.29
C ARG A 196 -16.05 30.72 10.90
N PHE A 197 -15.70 29.77 11.76
CA PHE A 197 -16.71 29.02 12.51
C PHE A 197 -17.45 29.96 13.46
N GLY A 198 -18.74 29.71 13.63
CA GLY A 198 -19.55 30.35 14.64
C GLY A 198 -20.65 29.44 15.15
N GLN A 199 -21.47 29.96 16.05
CA GLN A 199 -22.48 29.16 16.74
C GLN A 199 -23.54 28.55 15.80
N ARG A 200 -23.75 29.10 14.61
CA ARG A 200 -24.72 28.53 13.64
C ARG A 200 -24.13 27.39 12.80
N ASP A 201 -22.83 27.12 12.92
CA ASP A 201 -22.20 26.03 12.18
C ASP A 201 -22.68 24.67 12.69
N ARG A 202 -23.12 23.83 11.76
CA ARG A 202 -23.26 22.38 11.93
C ARG A 202 -22.16 21.73 11.11
N TRP A 203 -21.18 21.11 11.77
CA TRP A 203 -19.99 20.57 11.12
C TRP A 203 -20.02 19.06 11.10
N GLN A 204 -20.02 18.47 9.91
CA GLN A 204 -20.01 17.02 9.79
C GLN A 204 -18.61 16.45 10.03
N VAL A 205 -18.55 15.42 10.86
CA VAL A 205 -17.37 14.61 11.13
C VAL A 205 -17.63 13.21 10.58
N VAL A 206 -16.99 12.93 9.46
CA VAL A 206 -17.14 11.66 8.72
C VAL A 206 -15.82 10.89 8.60
N LEU A 207 -14.69 11.58 8.76
CA LEU A 207 -13.37 10.95 8.85
C LEU A 207 -13.19 10.34 10.25
N PRO A 208 -12.32 9.33 10.42
CA PRO A 208 -12.22 8.64 11.70
C PRO A 208 -11.66 9.51 12.84
N LEU A 209 -12.25 9.41 14.03
CA LEU A 209 -11.90 10.17 15.25
C LEU A 209 -10.57 9.75 15.89
N HIS A 210 -10.01 8.61 15.51
CA HIS A 210 -8.64 8.21 15.89
C HIS A 210 -7.55 8.92 15.06
N HIS A 211 -7.93 9.85 14.18
CA HIS A 211 -7.01 10.75 13.47
C HIS A 211 -7.21 12.19 13.94
N ILE A 212 -6.09 12.93 14.00
CA ILE A 212 -6.04 14.33 14.45
C ILE A 212 -7.04 15.25 13.74
N ASN A 213 -7.39 14.94 12.47
CA ASN A 213 -8.33 15.75 11.68
C ASN A 213 -9.69 15.84 12.37
N SER A 214 -10.33 14.70 12.60
CA SER A 214 -11.68 14.67 13.16
C SER A 214 -11.69 15.13 14.61
N THR A 215 -10.70 14.73 15.42
CA THR A 215 -10.56 15.20 16.81
C THR A 215 -10.50 16.72 16.88
N THR A 216 -9.67 17.35 16.05
CA THR A 216 -9.49 18.82 16.06
C THR A 216 -10.73 19.53 15.50
N PHE A 217 -11.41 18.99 14.49
CA PHE A 217 -12.66 19.57 13.99
C PHE A 217 -13.83 19.45 14.98
N VAL A 218 -13.89 18.37 15.78
CA VAL A 218 -14.80 18.29 16.92
C VAL A 218 -14.51 19.44 17.90
N ASN A 219 -13.25 19.60 18.31
CA ASN A 219 -12.86 20.68 19.22
C ASN A 219 -13.16 22.06 18.63
N THR A 220 -12.91 22.27 17.34
CA THR A 220 -13.19 23.53 16.62
C THR A 220 -14.69 23.86 16.63
N ALA A 221 -15.54 22.90 16.27
CA ALA A 221 -16.99 23.13 16.23
C ALA A 221 -17.54 23.43 17.63
N LEU A 222 -17.12 22.67 18.65
CA LEU A 222 -17.53 22.90 20.03
C LEU A 222 -16.99 24.24 20.58
N MET A 223 -15.74 24.60 20.24
CA MET A 223 -15.11 25.88 20.58
C MET A 223 -15.89 27.08 20.07
N ALA A 224 -16.37 27.00 18.83
CA ALA A 224 -17.19 28.04 18.22
C ALA A 224 -18.65 28.05 18.70
N GLY A 225 -19.04 27.11 19.56
CA GLY A 225 -20.43 26.94 19.97
C GLY A 225 -21.33 26.32 18.91
N GLY A 226 -20.77 25.70 17.87
CA GLY A 226 -21.52 25.03 16.80
C GLY A 226 -22.06 23.65 17.22
N THR A 227 -22.51 22.88 16.25
CA THR A 227 -22.98 21.50 16.44
C THR A 227 -22.08 20.55 15.66
N VAL A 228 -21.58 19.51 16.30
CA VAL A 228 -20.89 18.39 15.65
C VAL A 228 -21.96 17.43 15.10
N VAL A 229 -21.95 17.17 13.80
CA VAL A 229 -22.77 16.12 13.17
C VAL A 229 -21.87 14.91 12.94
N LEU A 230 -21.98 13.90 13.78
CA LEU A 230 -21.13 12.73 13.79
C LEU A 230 -21.77 11.57 13.02
N LEU A 231 -21.05 11.03 12.05
CA LEU A 231 -21.41 9.78 11.37
C LEU A 231 -20.44 8.67 11.78
N PRO A 232 -20.90 7.41 11.91
CA PRO A 232 -20.05 6.29 12.33
C PRO A 232 -18.92 5.99 11.33
N ARG A 233 -19.17 6.26 10.04
CA ARG A 233 -18.22 6.05 8.95
C ARG A 233 -18.58 6.86 7.72
N TYR A 234 -17.64 6.96 6.79
CA TYR A 234 -17.88 7.48 5.45
C TYR A 234 -18.71 6.51 4.62
N SER A 235 -19.72 7.05 3.92
CA SER A 235 -20.49 6.34 2.89
C SER A 235 -20.58 7.22 1.65
N LYS A 236 -20.10 6.68 0.52
CA LYS A 236 -20.12 7.37 -0.78
C LYS A 236 -21.54 7.71 -1.20
N SER A 237 -22.45 6.73 -1.17
CA SER A 237 -23.83 6.89 -1.65
C SER A 237 -24.69 7.80 -0.77
N ARG A 238 -24.35 7.94 0.52
CA ARG A 238 -25.11 8.75 1.49
C ARG A 238 -24.48 10.10 1.81
N PHE A 239 -23.34 10.46 1.22
CA PHE A 239 -22.63 11.70 1.56
C PHE A 239 -23.52 12.95 1.45
N TRP A 240 -24.18 13.14 0.30
CA TRP A 240 -25.06 14.29 0.06
C TRP A 240 -26.34 14.24 0.88
N GLN A 241 -26.91 13.05 1.07
CA GLN A 241 -28.08 12.83 1.92
C GLN A 241 -27.78 13.26 3.37
N ALA A 242 -26.67 12.80 3.93
CA ALA A 242 -26.29 13.10 5.30
C ALA A 242 -26.07 14.60 5.52
N LEU A 243 -25.42 15.29 4.57
CA LEU A 243 -25.26 16.74 4.61
C LEU A 243 -26.61 17.47 4.62
N ALA A 244 -27.55 17.03 3.76
CA ALA A 244 -28.85 17.65 3.62
C ALA A 244 -29.77 17.40 4.83
N GLU A 245 -29.90 16.15 5.27
CA GLU A 245 -30.81 15.75 6.35
C GLU A 245 -30.37 16.29 7.71
N ASN A 246 -29.05 16.35 7.97
CA ASN A 246 -28.51 16.87 9.22
C ASN A 246 -28.26 18.39 9.20
N ARG A 247 -28.73 19.08 8.16
CA ARG A 247 -28.61 20.54 7.97
C ARG A 247 -27.16 21.04 8.04
N VAL A 248 -26.22 20.26 7.52
CA VAL A 248 -24.79 20.52 7.66
C VAL A 248 -24.40 21.80 6.93
N THR A 249 -23.55 22.61 7.57
CA THR A 249 -23.04 23.88 7.03
C THR A 249 -21.60 23.78 6.49
N GLY A 250 -20.87 22.73 6.90
CA GLY A 250 -19.55 22.42 6.38
C GLY A 250 -19.03 21.07 6.87
N THR A 251 -18.00 20.56 6.20
CA THR A 251 -17.35 19.29 6.54
C THR A 251 -15.88 19.31 6.14
N SER A 252 -15.10 18.34 6.62
CA SER A 252 -13.71 18.10 6.21
C SER A 252 -13.61 16.78 5.45
N ILE A 253 -12.95 16.81 4.29
CA ILE A 253 -12.74 15.64 3.44
C ILE A 253 -11.28 15.52 3.01
N VAL A 254 -10.93 14.33 2.53
CA VAL A 254 -9.67 14.07 1.83
C VAL A 254 -9.88 14.08 0.31
N PRO A 255 -8.82 14.24 -0.51
CA PRO A 255 -8.92 14.20 -1.97
C PRO A 255 -9.64 12.98 -2.55
N THR A 256 -9.52 11.81 -1.92
CA THR A 256 -10.23 10.60 -2.40
C THR A 256 -11.74 10.71 -2.27
N ILE A 257 -12.25 11.38 -1.22
CA ILE A 257 -13.70 11.63 -1.07
C ILE A 257 -14.15 12.68 -2.08
N ALA A 258 -13.36 13.73 -2.32
CA ALA A 258 -13.67 14.71 -3.36
C ALA A 258 -13.79 14.04 -4.74
N TYR A 259 -12.89 13.11 -5.03
CA TYR A 259 -12.92 12.29 -6.24
C TYR A 259 -14.17 11.40 -6.32
N ASP A 260 -14.50 10.69 -5.23
CA ASP A 260 -15.72 9.88 -5.15
C ASP A 260 -16.97 10.72 -5.50
N MET A 261 -17.04 11.93 -4.94
CA MET A 261 -18.19 12.81 -5.14
C MET A 261 -18.37 13.27 -6.58
N LEU A 262 -17.30 13.41 -7.38
CA LEU A 262 -17.40 13.76 -8.79
C LEU A 262 -18.23 12.75 -9.61
N SER A 263 -18.33 11.51 -9.13
CA SER A 263 -19.18 10.46 -9.72
C SER A 263 -20.59 10.38 -9.15
N GLU A 264 -20.94 11.19 -8.15
CA GLU A 264 -22.21 11.15 -7.41
C GLU A 264 -23.10 12.37 -7.71
N GLU A 265 -23.07 12.87 -8.95
CA GLU A 265 -23.83 14.07 -9.36
C GLU A 265 -25.35 13.87 -9.24
N LYS A 266 -25.87 12.70 -9.63
CA LYS A 266 -27.31 12.40 -9.49
C LYS A 266 -27.77 12.46 -8.03
N ALA A 267 -26.95 11.93 -7.11
CA ALA A 267 -27.24 12.00 -5.68
C ALA A 267 -27.18 13.44 -5.15
N PHE A 268 -26.24 14.26 -5.62
CA PHE A 268 -26.21 15.69 -5.29
C PHE A 268 -27.47 16.41 -5.77
N LEU A 269 -27.88 16.22 -7.03
CA LEU A 269 -29.04 16.88 -7.62
C LEU A 269 -30.34 16.55 -6.85
N LYS A 270 -30.48 15.31 -6.37
CA LYS A 270 -31.61 14.88 -5.51
C LYS A 270 -31.77 15.73 -4.24
N TYR A 271 -30.68 16.22 -3.66
CA TYR A 271 -30.69 16.99 -2.41
C TYR A 271 -30.32 18.47 -2.58
N LYS A 272 -30.14 18.95 -3.82
CA LYS A 272 -29.60 20.29 -4.14
C LYS A 272 -30.29 21.43 -3.39
N SER A 273 -31.63 21.39 -3.28
CA SER A 273 -32.40 22.42 -2.56
C SER A 273 -32.05 22.52 -1.07
N LYS A 274 -31.74 21.37 -0.44
CA LYS A 274 -31.36 21.24 0.97
C LYS A 274 -29.84 21.34 1.20
N LEU A 275 -29.04 21.57 0.16
CA LEU A 275 -27.57 21.72 0.28
C LEU A 275 -27.12 23.18 0.23
N LYS A 276 -28.04 24.13 0.03
CA LYS A 276 -27.73 25.58 0.00
C LYS A 276 -27.06 26.09 1.28
N GLN A 277 -27.29 25.45 2.43
CA GLN A 277 -26.63 25.83 3.68
C GLN A 277 -25.15 25.40 3.77
N VAL A 278 -24.66 24.53 2.87
CA VAL A 278 -23.26 24.08 2.89
C VAL A 278 -22.38 25.21 2.36
N ARG A 279 -21.78 25.96 3.27
CA ARG A 279 -21.00 27.18 2.96
C ARG A 279 -19.58 26.87 2.49
N ARG A 280 -19.00 25.78 2.98
CA ARG A 280 -17.60 25.41 2.73
C ARG A 280 -17.33 23.95 3.06
N ILE A 281 -16.42 23.35 2.30
CA ILE A 281 -15.85 22.05 2.60
C ILE A 281 -14.34 22.22 2.70
N GLN A 282 -13.75 21.78 3.81
CA GLN A 282 -12.31 21.79 3.98
C GLN A 282 -11.69 20.54 3.31
N ILE A 283 -10.60 20.71 2.57
CA ILE A 283 -9.87 19.62 1.92
C ILE A 283 -8.39 19.62 2.30
N GLY A 284 -7.84 18.46 2.64
CA GLY A 284 -6.41 18.32 2.94
C GLY A 284 -6.03 16.95 3.45
N SER A 285 -4.98 16.89 4.28
CA SER A 285 -4.48 15.65 4.92
C SER A 285 -3.86 14.64 3.95
N ALA A 286 -3.88 14.96 2.65
CA ALA A 286 -3.11 14.35 1.57
C ALA A 286 -2.84 15.44 0.51
N PRO A 287 -1.85 15.24 -0.40
CA PRO A 287 -1.64 16.13 -1.53
C PRO A 287 -2.93 16.32 -2.34
N VAL A 288 -3.32 17.58 -2.53
CA VAL A 288 -4.54 17.96 -3.25
C VAL A 288 -4.20 18.18 -4.72
N GLN A 289 -5.04 17.66 -5.61
CA GLN A 289 -4.93 17.88 -7.05
C GLN A 289 -5.79 19.08 -7.46
N PRO A 290 -5.21 20.11 -8.10
CA PRO A 290 -5.98 21.31 -8.50
C PRO A 290 -7.16 21.00 -9.41
N THR A 291 -7.00 20.04 -10.34
CA THR A 291 -8.03 19.63 -11.30
C THR A 291 -9.27 19.06 -10.61
N VAL A 292 -9.08 18.20 -9.60
CA VAL A 292 -10.18 17.63 -8.80
C VAL A 292 -10.94 18.73 -8.06
N VAL A 293 -10.22 19.71 -7.50
CA VAL A 293 -10.83 20.85 -6.81
C VAL A 293 -11.63 21.70 -7.80
N GLU A 294 -11.09 21.96 -8.99
CA GLU A 294 -11.77 22.73 -10.05
C GLU A 294 -13.04 22.06 -10.52
N GLU A 295 -12.96 20.77 -10.84
CA GLU A 295 -14.12 20.01 -11.29
C GLU A 295 -15.21 19.96 -10.21
N PHE A 296 -14.82 19.71 -8.95
CA PHE A 296 -15.77 19.63 -7.83
C PHE A 296 -16.49 20.95 -7.64
N MET A 297 -15.74 22.07 -7.62
CA MET A 297 -16.33 23.39 -7.46
C MET A 297 -17.21 23.79 -8.65
N ALA A 298 -16.79 23.43 -9.87
CA ALA A 298 -17.57 23.70 -11.08
C ALA A 298 -18.90 22.94 -11.07
N LYS A 299 -18.88 21.67 -10.64
CA LYS A 299 -20.04 20.77 -10.60
C LYS A 299 -21.01 21.08 -9.45
N PHE A 300 -20.49 21.23 -8.23
CA PHE A 300 -21.34 21.37 -7.03
C PHE A 300 -21.56 22.79 -6.53
N LYS A 301 -20.78 23.77 -7.05
CA LYS A 301 -20.83 25.19 -6.61
C LYS A 301 -20.58 25.39 -5.10
N ILE A 302 -19.90 24.44 -4.45
CA ILE A 302 -19.51 24.51 -3.04
C ILE A 302 -18.00 24.79 -2.94
N PRO A 303 -17.57 25.81 -2.18
CA PRO A 303 -16.15 26.11 -2.00
C PRO A 303 -15.37 24.97 -1.32
N LEU A 304 -14.24 24.57 -1.91
CA LEU A 304 -13.29 23.60 -1.35
C LEU A 304 -12.02 24.27 -0.81
N ILE A 305 -11.96 24.50 0.50
CA ILE A 305 -10.89 25.27 1.14
C ILE A 305 -9.72 24.36 1.52
N GLN A 306 -8.58 24.52 0.84
CA GLN A 306 -7.38 23.72 1.07
C GLN A 306 -6.64 24.15 2.34
N GLY A 307 -6.16 23.17 3.11
CA GLY A 307 -5.28 23.40 4.25
C GLY A 307 -4.20 22.33 4.39
N TYR A 308 -3.11 22.70 5.05
CA TYR A 308 -1.94 21.85 5.26
C TYR A 308 -1.58 21.78 6.74
N GLY A 309 -1.09 20.61 7.14
CA GLY A 309 -0.48 20.33 8.42
C GLY A 309 -0.47 18.83 8.69
N GLN A 310 -0.01 18.46 9.87
CA GLN A 310 0.34 17.08 10.22
C GLN A 310 -0.18 16.76 11.63
N THR A 311 -0.04 15.50 12.06
CA THR A 311 -0.38 15.10 13.44
C THR A 311 0.49 15.86 14.44
N GLU A 312 1.76 16.02 14.13
CA GLU A 312 2.78 16.70 14.92
C GLU A 312 2.51 18.20 15.08
N THR A 313 1.61 18.78 14.28
CA THR A 313 1.21 20.20 14.36
C THR A 313 -0.26 20.38 14.74
N SER A 314 -0.85 19.36 15.36
CA SER A 314 -2.25 19.37 15.83
C SER A 314 -3.27 19.65 14.73
N LEU A 315 -2.98 19.21 13.50
CA LEU A 315 -3.76 19.29 12.26
C LEU A 315 -3.35 20.38 11.26
N ARG A 316 -3.60 21.68 11.51
CA ARG A 316 -3.43 22.74 10.48
C ARG A 316 -2.39 23.76 10.86
N SER A 317 -1.38 23.94 10.00
CA SER A 317 -0.36 24.97 10.12
C SER A 317 -0.57 26.09 9.10
N THR A 318 -1.08 25.76 7.91
CA THR A 318 -1.43 26.75 6.88
C THR A 318 -2.80 26.46 6.27
N GLY A 319 -3.41 27.49 5.69
CA GLY A 319 -4.71 27.38 5.03
C GLY A 319 -4.97 28.48 4.02
N VAL A 320 -5.71 28.14 2.96
CA VAL A 320 -6.11 29.13 1.94
C VAL A 320 -7.08 30.14 2.58
N PRO A 321 -6.78 31.44 2.59
CA PRO A 321 -7.62 32.41 3.30
C PRO A 321 -9.03 32.51 2.71
N MET A 322 -10.06 32.46 3.55
CA MET A 322 -11.46 32.63 3.14
C MET A 322 -11.81 34.05 2.66
N ALA A 323 -10.95 35.03 2.95
CA ALA A 323 -11.16 36.43 2.57
C ALA A 323 -10.68 36.77 1.15
N LEU A 324 -10.12 35.81 0.41
CA LEU A 324 -9.68 36.05 -0.98
C LEU A 324 -10.88 36.33 -1.88
N THR A 325 -10.72 37.26 -2.82
CA THR A 325 -11.69 37.47 -3.90
C THR A 325 -11.77 36.23 -4.80
N ALA A 326 -12.83 36.09 -5.59
CA ALA A 326 -13.00 34.94 -6.49
C ALA A 326 -11.81 34.77 -7.47
N SER A 327 -11.27 35.88 -7.99
CA SER A 327 -10.12 35.88 -8.89
C SER A 327 -8.81 35.48 -8.18
N GLN A 328 -8.56 36.03 -6.99
CA GLN A 328 -7.41 35.65 -6.15
C GLN A 328 -7.46 34.17 -5.77
N TYR A 329 -8.63 33.70 -5.32
CA TYR A 329 -8.84 32.32 -4.95
C TYR A 329 -8.62 31.36 -6.12
N LYS A 330 -9.12 31.70 -7.32
CA LYS A 330 -8.83 30.95 -8.56
C LYS A 330 -7.32 30.84 -8.80
N LYS A 331 -6.57 31.95 -8.69
CA LYS A 331 -5.12 31.98 -8.90
C LYS A 331 -4.35 31.12 -7.88
N ILE A 332 -4.68 31.23 -6.58
CA ILE A 332 -4.03 30.43 -5.52
C ILE A 332 -4.27 28.93 -5.72
N ARG A 333 -5.48 28.53 -6.10
CA ARG A 333 -5.78 27.12 -6.38
C ARG A 333 -5.05 26.61 -7.62
N GLN A 334 -4.97 27.39 -8.70
CA GLN A 334 -4.24 26.99 -9.92
C GLN A 334 -2.74 26.77 -9.63
N LEU A 335 -2.18 27.56 -8.71
CA LEU A 335 -0.81 27.38 -8.23
C LEU A 335 -0.66 26.27 -7.18
N ASN A 336 -1.76 25.61 -6.78
CA ASN A 336 -1.83 24.58 -5.75
C ASN A 336 -1.18 24.98 -4.42
N SER A 337 -1.43 26.21 -3.96
CA SER A 337 -0.84 26.68 -2.70
C SER A 337 -1.42 25.95 -1.48
N LEU A 338 -0.57 25.79 -0.47
CA LEU A 338 -0.96 25.37 0.88
C LEU A 338 -1.67 26.48 1.66
N GLY A 339 -1.66 27.71 1.13
CA GLY A 339 -2.22 28.89 1.78
C GLY A 339 -1.18 29.64 2.61
N THR A 340 -1.67 30.40 3.59
CA THR A 340 -0.85 31.21 4.51
C THR A 340 -0.82 30.56 5.90
N GLU A 341 0.13 30.94 6.74
CA GLU A 341 0.12 30.51 8.14
C GLU A 341 -1.20 30.85 8.85
N LEU A 342 -1.63 29.97 9.74
CA LEU A 342 -2.78 30.21 10.60
C LEU A 342 -2.35 30.95 11.86
N LYS A 343 -3.32 31.54 12.57
CA LYS A 343 -3.07 32.15 13.89
C LYS A 343 -2.36 31.15 14.82
N HIS A 344 -1.57 31.63 15.77
CA HIS A 344 -0.79 30.80 16.70
C HIS A 344 0.21 29.83 16.05
N THR A 345 0.45 29.95 14.73
CA THR A 345 1.41 29.12 13.99
C THR A 345 2.35 30.05 13.24
N GLN A 346 3.64 29.73 13.29
CA GLN A 346 4.64 30.33 12.43
C GLN A 346 5.12 29.27 11.47
N VAL A 347 5.21 29.61 10.18
CA VAL A 347 5.68 28.69 9.15
C VAL A 347 6.77 29.37 8.34
N THR A 348 7.87 28.67 8.11
CA THR A 348 8.91 29.14 7.19
C THR A 348 9.53 27.98 6.41
N VAL A 349 10.49 28.29 5.54
CA VAL A 349 11.21 27.32 4.74
C VAL A 349 12.71 27.48 5.01
N LEU A 350 13.37 26.44 5.51
CA LEU A 350 14.79 26.48 5.89
C LEU A 350 15.67 25.69 4.92
N ASP A 351 16.92 26.14 4.78
CA ASP A 351 17.99 25.34 4.20
C ASP A 351 18.58 24.34 5.22
N ARG A 352 19.58 23.56 4.80
CA ARG A 352 20.26 22.57 5.66
C ARG A 352 21.04 23.19 6.83
N ALA A 353 21.37 24.48 6.75
CA ALA A 353 22.09 25.21 7.78
C ALA A 353 21.13 25.91 8.77
N GLY A 354 19.81 25.71 8.63
CA GLY A 354 18.80 26.33 9.49
C GLY A 354 18.47 27.77 9.13
N ARG A 355 18.87 28.25 7.94
CA ARG A 355 18.60 29.63 7.49
C ARG A 355 17.35 29.69 6.64
N GLU A 356 16.54 30.72 6.80
CA GLU A 356 15.37 30.93 5.94
C GLU A 356 15.79 31.15 4.49
N VAL A 357 15.19 30.41 3.57
CA VAL A 357 15.46 30.54 2.14
C VAL A 357 14.68 31.72 1.56
N GLY A 358 15.26 32.39 0.56
CA GLY A 358 14.60 33.48 -0.16
C GLY A 358 13.36 33.04 -0.96
N GLU A 359 12.57 34.00 -1.43
CA GLU A 359 11.35 33.74 -2.21
C GLU A 359 11.61 32.79 -3.39
N GLY A 360 10.76 31.77 -3.55
CA GLY A 360 10.86 30.77 -4.62
C GLY A 360 11.99 29.75 -4.47
N LYS A 361 12.92 29.92 -3.52
CA LYS A 361 13.97 28.94 -3.25
C LYS A 361 13.40 27.75 -2.47
N VAL A 362 13.91 26.56 -2.78
CA VAL A 362 13.43 25.31 -2.20
C VAL A 362 14.18 25.00 -0.92
N GLY A 363 13.45 24.58 0.11
CA GLY A 363 13.99 24.09 1.39
C GLY A 363 12.96 23.22 2.11
N GLU A 364 13.16 22.97 3.39
CA GLU A 364 12.22 22.23 4.23
C GLU A 364 11.19 23.18 4.87
N ILE A 365 9.90 22.83 4.79
CA ILE A 365 8.85 23.53 5.51
C ILE A 365 8.98 23.20 6.99
N VAL A 366 9.11 24.22 7.82
CA VAL A 366 9.24 24.08 9.27
C VAL A 366 8.14 24.86 9.99
N VAL A 367 7.77 24.41 11.19
CA VAL A 367 6.64 24.96 11.95
C VAL A 367 7.05 25.25 13.39
N ARG A 368 6.59 26.36 13.93
CA ARG A 368 6.75 26.74 15.34
C ARG A 368 5.44 27.28 15.89
N GLY A 369 5.27 27.19 17.21
CA GLY A 369 4.14 27.75 17.93
C GLY A 369 3.45 26.73 18.84
N PRO A 370 2.47 27.16 19.63
CA PRO A 370 1.76 26.30 20.58
C PRO A 370 1.02 25.13 19.92
N VAL A 371 0.84 25.10 18.59
CA VAL A 371 0.19 23.98 17.88
C VAL A 371 1.08 22.75 17.72
N VAL A 372 2.40 22.90 17.91
CA VAL A 372 3.40 21.85 17.70
C VAL A 372 3.43 20.89 18.89
N MET A 373 3.46 19.59 18.61
CA MET A 373 3.52 18.52 19.61
C MET A 373 4.71 18.69 20.56
N LYS A 374 4.62 18.06 21.75
CA LYS A 374 5.73 18.01 22.71
C LYS A 374 6.89 17.12 22.25
N GLY A 375 6.59 16.14 21.40
CA GLY A 375 7.57 15.22 20.80
C GLY A 375 7.03 13.81 20.67
N TYR A 376 7.85 12.93 20.09
CA TYR A 376 7.60 11.50 20.00
C TYR A 376 7.89 10.79 21.33
N LEU A 377 6.95 9.93 21.74
CA LEU A 377 7.03 9.12 22.95
C LEU A 377 8.23 8.16 22.90
N LYS A 378 9.05 8.17 23.95
CA LYS A 378 10.19 7.26 24.16
C LYS A 378 11.11 7.14 22.93
N ASN A 379 11.33 8.25 22.20
CA ASN A 379 12.13 8.25 20.99
C ASN A 379 13.04 9.49 20.89
N PRO A 380 14.13 9.56 21.69
CA PRO A 380 15.03 10.71 21.73
C PRO A 380 15.69 11.00 20.37
N ALA A 381 16.03 9.96 19.60
CA ALA A 381 16.62 10.12 18.28
C ALA A 381 15.66 10.81 17.28
N ALA A 382 14.40 10.35 17.21
CA ALA A 382 13.40 11.01 16.37
C ALA A 382 13.07 12.42 16.84
N ASN A 383 13.14 12.70 18.14
CA ASN A 383 12.93 14.05 18.67
C ASN A 383 14.07 14.98 18.28
N LYS A 384 15.33 14.54 18.39
CA LYS A 384 16.49 15.30 17.94
C LYS A 384 16.44 15.60 16.44
N GLU A 385 15.98 14.64 15.63
CA GLU A 385 15.78 14.85 14.19
C GLU A 385 14.63 15.83 13.91
N ALA A 386 13.51 15.71 14.63
CA ALA A 386 12.31 16.50 14.40
C ALA A 386 12.38 17.94 14.93
N PHE A 387 13.22 18.22 15.93
CA PHE A 387 13.35 19.55 16.54
C PHE A 387 14.79 20.04 16.40
N GLN A 388 15.02 20.98 15.48
CA GLN A 388 16.32 21.59 15.24
C GLN A 388 16.12 23.09 15.01
N PHE A 389 17.13 23.89 15.35
CA PHE A 389 17.12 25.35 15.15
C PHE A 389 15.90 26.07 15.78
N GLY A 390 15.28 25.49 16.81
CA GLY A 390 14.07 26.03 17.44
C GLY A 390 12.76 25.81 16.64
N TRP A 391 12.80 24.95 15.62
CA TRP A 391 11.66 24.63 14.77
C TRP A 391 11.33 23.14 14.78
N PHE A 392 10.07 22.81 14.54
CA PHE A 392 9.67 21.47 14.14
C PHE A 392 9.87 21.29 12.63
N HIS A 393 10.68 20.30 12.27
CA HIS A 393 10.99 19.89 10.91
C HIS A 393 9.93 18.92 10.38
N SER A 394 9.12 19.37 9.42
CA SER A 394 7.95 18.61 8.94
C SER A 394 8.30 17.40 8.06
N GLY A 395 9.53 17.32 7.56
CA GLY A 395 9.95 16.39 6.52
C GLY A 395 9.33 16.64 5.15
N ASP A 396 8.61 17.75 4.97
CA ASP A 396 8.01 18.18 3.70
C ASP A 396 8.87 19.29 3.06
N THR A 397 9.28 19.08 1.80
CA THR A 397 10.05 20.04 1.01
C THR A 397 9.10 20.99 0.29
N GLY A 398 9.43 22.29 0.28
CA GLY A 398 8.60 23.32 -0.33
C GLY A 398 9.34 24.62 -0.59
N TYR A 399 8.56 25.65 -0.93
CA TYR A 399 9.02 27.03 -1.08
C TYR A 399 7.87 27.98 -0.72
N TRP A 400 8.16 29.27 -0.62
CA TRP A 400 7.16 30.30 -0.38
C TRP A 400 7.21 31.40 -1.45
N ARG A 401 6.11 32.12 -1.64
CA ARG A 401 6.00 33.33 -2.47
C ARG A 401 5.12 34.40 -1.82
N ARG A 402 5.40 35.67 -2.02
CA ARG A 402 4.47 36.75 -1.67
C ARG A 402 3.46 36.94 -2.77
N LEU A 403 2.18 36.75 -2.44
CA LEU A 403 1.05 36.98 -3.31
C LEU A 403 -0.01 37.76 -2.53
N PHE A 404 -0.60 38.80 -3.14
CA PHE A 404 -1.66 39.59 -2.51
C PHE A 404 -1.27 40.14 -1.12
N GLY A 405 -0.02 40.56 -0.96
CA GLY A 405 0.52 41.09 0.31
C GLY A 405 0.79 40.04 1.40
N ARG A 406 0.67 38.73 1.11
CA ARG A 406 0.83 37.65 2.10
C ARG A 406 1.82 36.58 1.64
N LYS A 407 2.46 35.90 2.59
CA LYS A 407 3.37 34.77 2.34
C LYS A 407 2.55 33.48 2.14
N PHE A 408 2.57 32.94 0.91
CA PHE A 408 1.92 31.69 0.54
C PHE A 408 2.95 30.57 0.41
N PHE A 409 2.61 29.37 0.87
CA PHE A 409 3.49 28.20 0.86
C PHE A 409 3.10 27.20 -0.23
N PHE A 410 4.08 26.45 -0.73
CA PHE A 410 3.90 25.50 -1.82
C PHE A 410 4.67 24.21 -1.54
N LEU A 411 4.01 23.07 -1.73
CA LEU A 411 4.60 21.75 -1.51
C LEU A 411 5.31 21.24 -2.77
N LYS A 412 6.53 20.75 -2.63
CA LYS A 412 7.25 19.98 -3.67
C LYS A 412 7.18 18.48 -3.40
N GLY A 413 7.15 18.04 -2.15
CA GLY A 413 7.05 16.62 -1.81
C GLY A 413 7.53 16.35 -0.39
N ARG A 414 7.78 15.08 -0.09
CA ARG A 414 8.41 14.66 1.16
C ARG A 414 9.88 14.39 0.94
N THR A 415 10.74 14.82 1.85
CA THR A 415 12.20 14.62 1.75
C THR A 415 12.54 13.15 1.48
N LYS A 416 11.85 12.21 2.13
CA LYS A 416 12.05 10.76 1.97
C LYS A 416 11.38 10.15 0.73
N GLU A 417 10.56 10.92 0.02
CA GLU A 417 9.85 10.50 -1.20
C GLU A 417 10.39 11.20 -2.46
N ILE A 418 11.25 12.21 -2.32
CA ILE A 418 11.92 12.85 -3.45
C ILE A 418 12.70 11.79 -4.22
N ILE A 419 12.64 11.87 -5.56
CA ILE A 419 13.34 10.94 -6.44
C ILE A 419 14.72 11.54 -6.74
N HIS A 420 15.77 10.78 -6.48
CA HIS A 420 17.16 11.19 -6.67
C HIS A 420 17.67 10.61 -8.00
N LYS A 421 17.45 11.33 -9.10
CA LYS A 421 17.88 10.92 -10.44
C LYS A 421 19.09 11.74 -10.87
N GLY A 422 20.23 11.09 -11.05
CA GLY A 422 21.50 11.66 -11.55
C GLY A 422 21.95 12.93 -10.83
N GLY A 423 21.79 12.97 -9.50
CA GLY A 423 22.13 14.14 -8.66
C GLY A 423 21.04 15.22 -8.60
N VAL A 424 19.95 15.10 -9.36
CA VAL A 424 18.83 16.04 -9.37
C VAL A 424 17.67 15.52 -8.52
N LEU A 425 17.10 16.42 -7.71
CA LEU A 425 15.92 16.15 -6.88
C LEU A 425 14.65 16.34 -7.71
N VAL A 426 14.02 15.24 -8.09
CA VAL A 426 12.76 15.27 -8.85
C VAL A 426 11.58 15.12 -7.90
N SER A 427 10.63 16.04 -8.00
CA SER A 427 9.38 16.03 -7.25
C SER A 427 8.41 15.00 -7.85
N PRO A 428 7.98 13.96 -7.09
CA PRO A 428 6.93 13.04 -7.54
C PRO A 428 5.64 13.78 -7.88
N LEU A 429 5.27 14.78 -7.08
CA LEU A 429 4.04 15.55 -7.26
C LEU A 429 4.06 16.40 -8.53
N ALA A 430 5.21 16.94 -8.92
CA ALA A 430 5.35 17.68 -10.17
C ALA A 430 5.08 16.78 -11.37
N VAL A 431 5.67 15.58 -11.38
CA VAL A 431 5.46 14.55 -12.41
C VAL A 431 3.99 14.15 -12.48
N GLU A 432 3.37 13.86 -11.33
CA GLU A 432 1.96 13.47 -11.25
C GLU A 432 1.01 14.54 -11.78
N ASN A 433 1.20 15.79 -11.35
CA ASN A 433 0.35 16.91 -11.78
C ASN A 433 0.48 17.18 -13.27
N ALA A 434 1.70 17.12 -13.84
CA ALA A 434 1.92 17.30 -15.27
C ALA A 434 1.19 16.21 -16.09
N LEU A 435 1.28 14.95 -15.65
CA LEU A 435 0.62 13.83 -16.31
C LEU A 435 -0.90 13.89 -16.20
N LEU A 436 -1.45 14.21 -15.03
CA LEU A 436 -2.90 14.33 -14.83
C LEU A 436 -3.49 15.49 -15.64
N LYS A 437 -2.72 16.55 -15.85
CA LYS A 437 -3.11 17.67 -16.71
C LYS A 437 -3.11 17.28 -18.19
N ALA A 438 -2.08 16.55 -18.64
CA ALA A 438 -1.96 16.12 -20.04
C ALA A 438 -2.90 14.98 -20.44
N TYR A 439 -3.26 14.11 -19.49
CA TYR A 439 -4.12 12.94 -19.72
C TYR A 439 -5.32 12.93 -18.76
N PRO A 440 -6.41 13.64 -19.07
CA PRO A 440 -7.60 13.68 -18.22
C PRO A 440 -8.26 12.30 -17.99
N THR A 441 -8.01 11.32 -18.86
CA THR A 441 -8.48 9.93 -18.70
C THR A 441 -7.73 9.17 -17.60
N LEU A 442 -6.57 9.66 -17.17
CA LEU A 442 -5.76 9.09 -16.10
C LEU A 442 -6.37 9.49 -14.75
N LYS A 443 -7.05 8.53 -14.10
CA LYS A 443 -7.77 8.81 -12.85
C LYS A 443 -6.85 9.12 -11.68
N GLN A 444 -5.83 8.27 -11.49
CA GLN A 444 -4.84 8.42 -10.43
C GLN A 444 -3.49 7.91 -10.95
N VAL A 445 -2.43 8.65 -10.63
CA VAL A 445 -1.05 8.27 -10.94
C VAL A 445 -0.15 8.66 -9.78
N TYR A 446 0.86 7.83 -9.53
CA TYR A 446 1.84 8.03 -8.47
C TYR A 446 3.23 7.80 -9.04
N ALA A 447 4.09 8.82 -9.00
CA ALA A 447 5.49 8.72 -9.35
C ALA A 447 6.29 8.12 -8.19
N VAL A 448 7.19 7.19 -8.51
CA VAL A 448 8.09 6.55 -7.55
C VAL A 448 9.50 6.49 -8.13
N GLY A 449 10.50 6.71 -7.28
CA GLY A 449 11.89 6.42 -7.62
C GLY A 449 12.10 4.91 -7.59
N PHE A 450 12.85 4.36 -8.55
CA PHE A 450 13.31 2.98 -8.50
C PHE A 450 14.80 2.90 -8.86
N PRO A 451 15.55 1.93 -8.33
CA PRO A 451 17.01 1.89 -8.51
C PRO A 451 17.45 1.86 -9.97
N ASP A 452 18.49 2.61 -10.28
CA ASP A 452 19.20 2.57 -11.57
C ASP A 452 20.72 2.67 -11.31
N ALA A 453 21.49 1.78 -11.94
CA ALA A 453 22.92 1.64 -11.66
C ALA A 453 23.75 2.90 -12.00
N ARG A 454 23.28 3.71 -12.96
CA ARG A 454 23.99 4.91 -13.42
C ARG A 454 23.44 6.18 -12.78
N MET A 455 22.12 6.27 -12.68
CA MET A 455 21.43 7.49 -12.25
C MET A 455 21.11 7.49 -10.74
N GLY A 456 21.41 6.41 -10.02
CA GLY A 456 20.93 6.20 -8.66
C GLY A 456 19.46 5.77 -8.66
N GLU A 457 18.57 6.64 -9.13
CA GLU A 457 17.16 6.32 -9.38
C GLU A 457 16.69 6.72 -10.79
N ARG A 458 15.70 5.99 -11.29
CA ARG A 458 14.82 6.39 -12.40
C ARG A 458 13.40 6.59 -11.91
N ILE A 459 12.58 7.24 -12.74
CA ILE A 459 11.20 7.59 -12.41
C ILE A 459 10.27 6.50 -12.95
N GLY A 460 9.51 5.88 -12.07
CA GLY A 460 8.46 4.92 -12.37
C GLY A 460 7.07 5.48 -12.09
N LEU A 461 6.05 4.97 -12.79
CA LEU A 461 4.65 5.33 -12.56
C LEU A 461 3.85 4.15 -12.06
N VAL A 462 3.04 4.37 -11.03
CA VAL A 462 1.92 3.49 -10.67
C VAL A 462 0.63 4.19 -11.07
N ALA A 463 -0.10 3.62 -12.02
CA ALA A 463 -1.32 4.21 -12.56
C ALA A 463 -2.54 3.34 -12.27
N VAL A 464 -3.64 3.99 -11.88
CA VAL A 464 -4.98 3.37 -11.88
C VAL A 464 -5.59 3.59 -13.25
N ALA A 465 -5.44 2.60 -14.13
CA ALA A 465 -5.93 2.67 -15.49
C ALA A 465 -6.40 1.30 -15.96
N LYS A 466 -7.47 1.28 -16.76
CA LYS A 466 -8.05 0.06 -17.34
C LYS A 466 -7.47 -0.30 -18.72
N ASN A 467 -6.70 0.59 -19.35
CA ASN A 467 -6.24 0.44 -20.73
C ASN A 467 -4.71 0.53 -20.85
N GLU A 468 -4.04 -0.58 -21.19
CA GLU A 468 -2.59 -0.65 -21.34
C GLU A 468 -2.05 0.18 -22.52
N LYS A 469 -2.84 0.40 -23.58
CA LYS A 469 -2.42 1.24 -24.73
C LYS A 469 -2.26 2.70 -24.31
N THR A 470 -3.16 3.21 -23.47
CA THR A 470 -3.07 4.57 -22.93
C THR A 470 -1.81 4.74 -22.08
N LEU A 471 -1.47 3.72 -21.29
CA LEU A 471 -0.29 3.73 -20.44
C LEU A 471 1.02 3.71 -21.24
N ALA A 472 1.10 2.93 -22.31
CA ALA A 472 2.26 2.92 -23.21
C ALA A 472 2.44 4.28 -23.91
N LYS A 473 1.34 4.90 -24.36
CA LYS A 473 1.36 6.23 -24.95
C LYS A 473 1.89 7.29 -23.99
N ILE A 474 1.46 7.26 -22.72
CA ILE A 474 1.95 8.19 -21.69
C ILE A 474 3.48 8.14 -21.56
N LEU A 475 4.06 6.94 -21.51
CA LEU A 475 5.52 6.80 -21.44
C LEU A 475 6.22 7.33 -22.70
N ALA A 476 5.69 7.01 -23.88
CA ALA A 476 6.26 7.44 -25.15
C ALA A 476 6.23 8.97 -25.30
N ASP A 477 5.09 9.59 -24.98
CA ASP A 477 4.92 11.04 -25.06
C ASP A 477 5.80 11.77 -24.02
N ALA A 478 5.90 11.25 -22.79
CA ALA A 478 6.80 11.81 -21.78
C ALA A 478 8.28 11.71 -22.21
N ALA A 479 8.70 10.55 -22.73
CA ALA A 479 10.06 10.37 -23.24
C ALA A 479 10.37 11.27 -24.45
N ALA A 480 9.38 11.52 -25.31
CA ALA A 480 9.50 12.43 -26.44
C ALA A 480 9.52 13.92 -26.04
N GLY A 481 9.16 14.25 -24.79
CA GLY A 481 9.03 15.63 -24.30
C GLY A 481 7.73 16.30 -24.70
N LYS A 482 6.67 15.53 -24.98
CA LYS A 482 5.35 16.03 -25.39
C LYS A 482 4.42 16.36 -24.21
N VAL A 483 4.84 16.08 -22.98
CA VAL A 483 4.07 16.37 -21.76
C VAL A 483 4.48 17.74 -21.23
N ALA A 484 3.59 18.72 -21.37
CA ALA A 484 3.84 20.08 -20.91
C ALA A 484 4.15 20.13 -19.40
N GLY A 485 5.22 20.84 -19.03
CA GLY A 485 5.68 20.96 -17.64
C GLY A 485 6.51 19.79 -17.14
N LEU A 486 6.89 18.85 -18.03
CA LEU A 486 7.76 17.73 -17.72
C LEU A 486 8.93 17.69 -18.72
N SER A 487 10.17 17.81 -18.23
CA SER A 487 11.34 17.69 -19.09
C SER A 487 11.58 16.23 -19.52
N ARG A 488 12.34 16.00 -20.59
CA ARG A 488 12.81 14.65 -20.97
C ARG A 488 13.62 13.99 -19.85
N TYR A 489 14.27 14.79 -19.01
CA TYR A 489 14.99 14.29 -17.84
C TYR A 489 14.05 13.77 -16.76
N GLU A 490 12.89 14.40 -16.56
CA GLU A 490 11.85 13.99 -15.62
C GLU A 490 10.88 12.96 -16.21
N ALA A 491 11.11 12.54 -17.46
CA ALA A 491 10.35 11.49 -18.13
C ALA A 491 10.38 10.18 -17.33
N PRO A 492 9.20 9.63 -16.99
CA PRO A 492 9.12 8.29 -16.43
C PRO A 492 9.56 7.27 -17.47
N SER A 493 10.23 6.22 -16.99
CA SER A 493 10.80 5.17 -17.86
C SER A 493 10.16 3.80 -17.67
N ALA A 494 9.28 3.68 -16.68
CA ALA A 494 8.61 2.43 -16.39
C ALA A 494 7.23 2.71 -15.81
N LEU A 495 6.29 1.80 -16.04
CA LEU A 495 4.91 1.96 -15.60
C LEU A 495 4.32 0.62 -15.18
N VAL A 496 3.59 0.65 -14.07
CA VAL A 496 2.81 -0.47 -13.54
C VAL A 496 1.35 -0.05 -13.38
N ALA A 497 0.43 -0.84 -13.95
CA ALA A 497 -1.00 -0.68 -13.71
C ALA A 497 -1.40 -1.35 -12.38
N ILE A 498 -2.30 -0.71 -11.64
CA ILE A 498 -2.89 -1.27 -10.43
C ILE A 498 -4.40 -1.03 -10.40
N ASP A 499 -5.15 -2.02 -9.94
CA ASP A 499 -6.56 -1.81 -9.62
C ASP A 499 -6.70 -0.86 -8.43
N GLU A 500 -7.75 -0.04 -8.42
CA GLU A 500 -7.97 0.94 -7.36
C GLU A 500 -8.11 0.30 -5.97
N SER A 501 -8.73 -0.89 -5.89
CA SER A 501 -8.90 -1.65 -4.64
C SER A 501 -7.55 -2.07 -4.03
N ASN A 502 -6.51 -2.17 -4.85
CA ASN A 502 -5.18 -2.61 -4.47
C ASN A 502 -4.23 -1.47 -4.06
N LEU A 503 -4.70 -0.21 -4.13
CA LEU A 503 -3.94 0.93 -3.66
C LEU A 503 -3.77 0.89 -2.14
N PRO A 504 -2.52 0.95 -1.62
CA PRO A 504 -2.28 1.00 -0.19
C PRO A 504 -2.66 2.39 0.35
N LYS A 505 -3.90 2.56 0.79
CA LYS A 505 -4.39 3.80 1.43
C LYS A 505 -4.16 3.76 2.95
N THR A 506 -4.36 4.85 3.70
CA THR A 506 -4.52 4.93 5.18
C THR A 506 -6.01 4.84 5.54
N SER A 507 -6.39 4.79 6.82
CA SER A 507 -7.81 4.75 7.21
C SER A 507 -8.56 6.04 6.88
N THR A 508 -7.86 7.14 6.68
CA THR A 508 -8.42 8.39 6.13
C THR A 508 -8.49 8.41 4.61
N GLY A 509 -8.00 7.37 3.90
CA GLY A 509 -7.96 7.31 2.44
C GLY A 509 -6.67 7.81 1.78
N LYS A 510 -5.73 8.41 2.54
CA LYS A 510 -4.42 8.88 1.99
C LYS A 510 -3.57 7.73 1.45
N VAL A 511 -3.06 7.83 0.22
CA VAL A 511 -2.17 6.81 -0.38
C VAL A 511 -0.78 6.77 0.29
N GLN A 512 -0.24 5.57 0.49
CA GLN A 512 1.08 5.31 1.08
C GLN A 512 2.11 5.06 -0.04
N ARG A 513 2.83 6.11 -0.47
CA ARG A 513 3.79 6.05 -1.59
C ARG A 513 4.96 5.09 -1.36
N ILE A 514 5.48 5.00 -0.14
CA ILE A 514 6.59 4.07 0.19
C ILE A 514 6.17 2.62 -0.12
N LYS A 515 4.97 2.22 0.31
CA LYS A 515 4.41 0.90 -0.03
C LYS A 515 4.14 0.73 -1.51
N LEU A 516 3.77 1.81 -2.22
CA LEU A 516 3.66 1.77 -3.67
C LEU A 516 5.01 1.56 -4.36
N LYS A 517 6.09 2.19 -3.89
CA LYS A 517 7.46 1.99 -4.39
C LYS A 517 7.89 0.53 -4.26
N GLU A 518 7.64 -0.08 -3.11
CA GLU A 518 7.90 -1.52 -2.89
C GLU A 518 7.10 -2.39 -3.86
N LYS A 519 5.78 -2.18 -3.96
CA LYS A 519 4.91 -2.91 -4.91
C LYS A 519 5.32 -2.70 -6.36
N PHE A 520 5.74 -1.48 -6.72
CA PHE A 520 6.20 -1.12 -8.05
C PHE A 520 7.46 -1.91 -8.42
N ALA A 521 8.45 -1.97 -7.53
CA ALA A 521 9.68 -2.73 -7.76
C ALA A 521 9.38 -4.22 -8.01
N VAL A 522 8.52 -4.83 -7.19
CA VAL A 522 8.09 -6.23 -7.36
C VAL A 522 7.40 -6.44 -8.71
N LYS A 523 6.40 -5.62 -9.03
CA LYS A 523 5.66 -5.75 -10.30
C LYS A 523 6.50 -5.44 -11.54
N LEU A 524 7.47 -4.54 -11.42
CA LEU A 524 8.41 -4.22 -12.49
C LEU A 524 9.33 -5.42 -12.77
N LEU A 525 9.88 -6.04 -11.73
CA LEU A 525 10.68 -7.28 -11.83
C LEU A 525 9.85 -8.45 -12.40
N GLU A 526 8.59 -8.58 -11.99
CA GLU A 526 7.68 -9.59 -12.55
C GLU A 526 7.46 -9.37 -14.04
N ARG A 527 7.20 -8.13 -14.48
CA ARG A 527 7.03 -7.79 -15.89
C ARG A 527 8.31 -8.03 -16.69
N SER A 528 9.47 -7.61 -16.20
CA SER A 528 10.74 -7.75 -16.92
C SER A 528 11.20 -9.20 -17.10
N ARG A 529 10.70 -10.13 -16.28
CA ARG A 529 11.04 -11.57 -16.35
C ARG A 529 9.95 -12.41 -17.01
N THR A 530 8.80 -11.83 -17.37
CA THR A 530 7.74 -12.56 -18.07
C THR A 530 8.14 -12.75 -19.52
N ILE A 531 8.14 -14.00 -19.97
CA ILE A 531 8.47 -14.40 -21.33
C ILE A 531 7.22 -14.32 -22.20
N THR A 532 6.14 -14.93 -21.74
CA THR A 532 4.88 -15.02 -22.48
C THR A 532 3.73 -15.43 -21.56
N GLU A 533 2.50 -15.43 -22.07
CA GLU A 533 1.32 -15.88 -21.36
C GLU A 533 0.42 -16.76 -22.26
N SER A 534 -0.30 -17.68 -21.64
CA SER A 534 -1.49 -18.35 -22.18
C SER A 534 -2.73 -17.88 -21.41
N ASP A 535 -3.91 -18.37 -21.76
CA ASP A 535 -5.17 -18.03 -21.09
C ASP A 535 -5.14 -18.35 -19.59
N GLN A 536 -4.48 -19.46 -19.24
CA GLN A 536 -4.43 -19.98 -17.86
C GLN A 536 -3.13 -19.65 -17.14
N TYR A 537 -2.01 -19.56 -17.86
CA TYR A 537 -0.68 -19.52 -17.24
C TYR A 537 0.14 -18.30 -17.69
N ARG A 538 0.96 -17.79 -16.78
CA ARG A 538 2.05 -16.86 -17.07
C ARG A 538 3.37 -17.60 -17.04
N PHE A 539 4.23 -17.38 -18.02
CA PHE A 539 5.54 -17.99 -18.10
C PHE A 539 6.61 -16.95 -17.82
N LYS A 540 7.39 -17.12 -16.74
CA LYS A 540 8.44 -16.17 -16.34
C LYS A 540 9.72 -16.86 -15.91
N LEU A 541 10.85 -16.15 -15.99
CA LEU A 541 12.08 -16.55 -15.33
C LEU A 541 11.97 -16.28 -13.83
N LEU A 542 12.34 -17.27 -13.01
CA LEU A 542 12.50 -17.14 -11.56
C LEU A 542 13.90 -16.67 -11.23
N GLY A 543 14.01 -15.70 -10.33
CA GLY A 543 15.29 -15.27 -9.74
C GLY A 543 15.62 -15.97 -8.42
N PRO A 544 16.89 -15.92 -7.99
CA PRO A 544 17.36 -16.56 -6.76
C PRO A 544 16.70 -16.02 -5.48
N GLU A 545 16.19 -14.79 -5.52
CA GLU A 545 15.46 -14.13 -4.43
C GLU A 545 14.03 -14.65 -4.25
N GLU A 546 13.44 -15.30 -5.26
CA GLU A 546 12.03 -15.72 -5.30
C GLU A 546 11.79 -17.03 -4.53
N THR A 547 12.24 -17.08 -3.27
CA THR A 547 12.31 -18.30 -2.44
C THR A 547 11.00 -19.09 -2.35
N SER A 548 9.85 -18.40 -2.27
CA SER A 548 8.54 -19.08 -2.22
C SER A 548 8.23 -19.83 -3.52
N LEU A 549 8.45 -19.20 -4.68
CA LEU A 549 8.23 -19.82 -5.99
C LEU A 549 9.27 -20.91 -6.26
N LEU A 550 10.52 -20.71 -5.84
CA LEU A 550 11.57 -21.73 -5.93
C LEU A 550 11.21 -23.00 -5.13
N ARG A 551 10.62 -22.87 -3.94
CA ARG A 551 10.14 -24.02 -3.16
C ARG A 551 9.01 -24.79 -3.87
N GLN A 552 8.09 -24.07 -4.52
CA GLN A 552 7.02 -24.70 -5.29
C GLN A 552 7.56 -25.44 -6.53
N ALA A 553 8.45 -24.80 -7.29
CA ALA A 553 9.13 -25.43 -8.43
C ALA A 553 9.95 -26.67 -8.00
N LEU A 554 10.66 -26.57 -6.88
CA LEU A 554 11.40 -27.68 -6.27
C LEU A 554 10.48 -28.84 -5.90
N ALA A 555 9.33 -28.57 -5.28
CA ALA A 555 8.37 -29.59 -4.89
C ALA A 555 7.87 -30.37 -6.12
N ILE A 556 7.51 -29.68 -7.20
CA ILE A 556 7.08 -30.29 -8.46
C ILE A 556 8.20 -31.12 -9.09
N ASN A 557 9.43 -30.61 -9.11
CA ASN A 557 10.59 -31.36 -9.60
C ASN A 557 10.81 -32.64 -8.79
N ASN A 558 10.82 -32.56 -7.47
CA ASN A 558 11.07 -33.73 -6.62
C ASN A 558 9.92 -34.76 -6.68
N GLN A 559 8.67 -34.29 -6.82
CA GLN A 559 7.54 -35.18 -7.11
C GLN A 559 7.72 -35.93 -8.44
N ARG A 560 8.27 -35.28 -9.47
CA ARG A 560 8.46 -35.88 -10.79
C ARG A 560 9.61 -36.90 -10.84
N TRP A 561 10.72 -36.63 -10.15
CA TRP A 561 11.95 -37.42 -10.29
C TRP A 561 12.16 -38.47 -9.19
N GLY A 562 11.42 -38.40 -8.06
CA GLY A 562 11.45 -39.39 -6.98
C GLY A 562 12.68 -39.29 -6.07
N LYS A 563 12.63 -39.97 -4.91
CA LYS A 563 13.57 -39.77 -3.77
C LYS A 563 15.06 -39.84 -4.14
N LYS A 564 15.47 -40.72 -5.06
CA LYS A 564 16.88 -40.91 -5.46
C LYS A 564 17.44 -39.81 -6.38
N LEU A 565 16.58 -38.96 -6.92
CA LEU A 565 16.95 -37.90 -7.88
C LEU A 565 16.52 -36.50 -7.39
N ASN A 566 16.16 -36.37 -6.11
CA ASN A 566 15.73 -35.12 -5.51
C ASN A 566 16.82 -34.05 -5.59
N SER A 567 16.38 -32.83 -5.90
CA SER A 567 17.18 -31.61 -5.71
C SER A 567 16.88 -31.01 -4.34
N ASN A 568 17.66 -30.00 -3.95
CA ASN A 568 17.39 -29.17 -2.79
C ASN A 568 17.22 -27.69 -3.18
N LEU A 569 16.80 -26.86 -2.21
CA LEU A 569 16.54 -25.45 -2.45
C LEU A 569 17.81 -24.66 -2.83
N ALA A 570 18.98 -25.04 -2.29
CA ALA A 570 20.24 -24.39 -2.64
C ALA A 570 20.61 -24.64 -4.10
N GLU A 571 20.37 -25.84 -4.62
CA GLU A 571 20.57 -26.17 -6.03
C GLU A 571 19.60 -25.38 -6.93
N PHE A 572 18.32 -25.27 -6.57
CA PHE A 572 17.33 -24.48 -7.33
C PHE A 572 17.64 -22.97 -7.32
N ARG A 573 18.14 -22.43 -6.21
CA ARG A 573 18.67 -21.07 -6.16
C ARG A 573 19.83 -20.89 -7.14
N LYS A 574 20.80 -21.81 -7.15
CA LYS A 574 21.92 -21.80 -8.11
C LYS A 574 21.44 -21.91 -9.57
N ARG A 575 20.38 -22.67 -9.86
CA ARG A 575 19.79 -22.74 -11.21
C ARG A 575 19.21 -21.40 -11.66
N ALA A 576 18.52 -20.70 -10.75
CA ALA A 576 17.95 -19.38 -10.99
C ALA A 576 19.01 -18.27 -11.07
N GLU A 577 20.14 -18.45 -10.39
CA GLU A 577 21.28 -17.53 -10.38
C GLU A 577 22.17 -17.69 -11.62
N ASN A 578 22.60 -18.92 -11.91
CA ASN A 578 23.58 -19.19 -12.96
C ASN A 578 22.95 -19.41 -14.33
N GLY A 579 21.68 -19.84 -14.40
CA GLY A 579 21.04 -20.26 -15.63
C GLY A 579 19.65 -19.66 -15.82
N LEU A 580 18.78 -20.38 -16.53
CA LEU A 580 17.41 -19.96 -16.81
C LEU A 580 16.45 -20.95 -16.13
N LEU A 581 15.77 -20.49 -15.09
CA LEU A 581 14.69 -21.26 -14.45
C LEU A 581 13.34 -20.66 -14.85
N LEU A 582 12.76 -21.16 -15.93
CA LEU A 582 11.46 -20.78 -16.43
C LEU A 582 10.37 -21.46 -15.61
N ALA A 583 9.35 -20.74 -15.16
CA ALA A 583 8.20 -21.28 -14.43
C ALA A 583 6.88 -20.92 -15.11
N ALA A 584 5.94 -21.87 -15.11
CA ALA A 584 4.54 -21.66 -15.42
C ALA A 584 3.78 -21.37 -14.12
N ILE A 585 3.15 -20.20 -14.06
CA ILE A 585 2.41 -19.71 -12.90
C ILE A 585 0.94 -19.63 -13.27
N ASP A 586 0.09 -20.31 -12.51
CA ASP A 586 -1.36 -20.26 -12.69
C ASP A 586 -1.90 -18.86 -12.35
N LYS A 587 -2.63 -18.25 -13.28
CA LYS A 587 -3.10 -16.86 -13.18
C LYS A 587 -4.13 -16.65 -12.07
N LYS A 588 -4.85 -17.70 -11.64
CA LYS A 588 -5.91 -17.63 -10.61
C LYS A 588 -5.35 -17.83 -9.21
N SER A 589 -4.54 -18.87 -9.04
CA SER A 589 -3.98 -19.29 -7.75
C SER A 589 -2.63 -18.66 -7.43
N HIS A 590 -1.96 -18.07 -8.43
CA HIS A 590 -0.60 -17.55 -8.34
C HIS A 590 0.46 -18.59 -7.89
N ARG A 591 0.17 -19.88 -8.08
CA ARG A 591 1.08 -20.98 -7.75
C ARG A 591 1.89 -21.42 -8.98
N VAL A 592 3.12 -21.86 -8.75
CA VAL A 592 3.92 -22.55 -9.77
C VAL A 592 3.27 -23.89 -10.04
N VAL A 593 2.99 -24.19 -11.31
CA VAL A 593 2.41 -25.47 -11.77
C VAL A 593 3.36 -26.24 -12.69
N GLY A 594 4.50 -25.66 -13.04
CA GLY A 594 5.58 -26.34 -13.74
C GLY A 594 6.79 -25.44 -13.92
N SER A 595 7.93 -26.04 -14.27
CA SER A 595 9.18 -25.33 -14.51
C SER A 595 10.09 -26.04 -15.51
N VAL A 596 10.91 -25.26 -16.20
CA VAL A 596 12.02 -25.71 -17.04
C VAL A 596 13.32 -25.06 -16.57
N ALA A 597 14.32 -25.89 -16.28
CA ALA A 597 15.69 -25.43 -16.12
C ALA A 597 16.40 -25.52 -17.47
N ALA A 598 17.04 -24.43 -17.88
CA ALA A 598 17.78 -24.34 -19.14
C ALA A 598 19.08 -23.54 -18.96
N LEU A 599 20.01 -23.75 -19.87
CA LEU A 599 21.24 -22.97 -19.97
C LEU A 599 21.60 -22.70 -21.43
N GLN A 600 22.40 -21.67 -21.68
CA GLN A 600 22.96 -21.40 -23.00
C GLN A 600 24.36 -22.00 -23.10
N LEU A 601 24.64 -22.64 -24.24
CA LEU A 601 25.94 -23.23 -24.58
C LEU A 601 26.18 -23.08 -26.08
N ASN A 602 27.42 -23.21 -26.52
CA ASN A 602 27.71 -23.45 -27.93
C ASN A 602 27.37 -24.91 -28.28
N LYS A 603 26.62 -25.15 -29.35
CA LYS A 603 26.21 -26.49 -29.80
C LYS A 603 27.38 -27.47 -29.93
N GLN A 604 28.52 -26.98 -30.42
CA GLN A 604 29.72 -27.80 -30.63
C GLN A 604 30.35 -28.24 -29.30
N LEU A 605 30.14 -27.46 -28.23
CA LEU A 605 30.70 -27.68 -26.90
C LEU A 605 29.75 -28.44 -25.97
N LEU A 606 28.64 -28.99 -26.48
CA LEU A 606 27.70 -29.77 -25.67
C LEU A 606 28.40 -30.95 -24.98
N PRO A 607 28.51 -30.95 -23.64
CA PRO A 607 29.23 -32.00 -22.95
C PRO A 607 28.52 -33.36 -23.07
N PRO A 608 29.27 -34.47 -23.04
CA PRO A 608 28.73 -35.80 -23.30
C PRO A 608 27.86 -36.35 -22.17
N THR A 609 27.82 -35.70 -21.00
CA THR A 609 27.03 -36.15 -19.86
C THR A 609 26.23 -35.01 -19.25
N TRP A 610 25.05 -35.34 -18.69
CA TRP A 610 24.18 -34.35 -18.03
C TRP A 610 24.92 -33.61 -16.91
N ARG A 611 25.73 -34.33 -16.13
CA ARG A 611 26.48 -33.77 -14.99
C ARG A 611 27.51 -32.74 -15.47
N LYS A 612 28.19 -33.00 -16.60
CA LYS A 612 29.11 -32.03 -17.20
C LYS A 612 28.34 -30.88 -17.85
N ALA A 613 27.25 -31.14 -18.57
CA ALA A 613 26.44 -30.11 -19.21
C ALA A 613 25.87 -29.11 -18.19
N THR A 614 25.40 -29.61 -17.05
CA THR A 614 24.71 -28.79 -16.03
C THR A 614 25.57 -28.36 -14.86
N ALA A 615 26.87 -28.64 -14.86
CA ALA A 615 27.74 -28.46 -13.68
C ALA A 615 27.11 -29.06 -12.41
N ALA A 616 26.77 -30.36 -12.48
CA ALA A 616 26.06 -31.10 -11.45
C ALA A 616 24.73 -30.46 -11.01
N GLY A 617 23.94 -29.98 -11.99
CA GLY A 617 22.60 -29.42 -11.76
C GLY A 617 22.57 -27.95 -11.33
N THR A 618 23.72 -27.30 -11.14
CA THR A 618 23.82 -25.89 -10.73
C THR A 618 23.76 -24.88 -11.88
N LEU A 619 23.92 -25.35 -13.11
CA LEU A 619 23.94 -24.58 -14.36
C LEU A 619 25.09 -23.56 -14.48
N LYS A 620 26.18 -23.73 -13.71
CA LYS A 620 27.36 -22.84 -13.74
C LYS A 620 28.00 -22.69 -15.13
N ASN A 621 27.76 -23.64 -16.03
CA ASN A 621 28.30 -23.59 -17.39
C ASN A 621 27.49 -22.71 -18.36
N HIS A 622 26.48 -21.97 -17.88
CA HIS A 622 25.70 -21.07 -18.72
C HIS A 622 26.60 -20.00 -19.35
N ASP A 623 26.53 -19.89 -20.66
CA ASP A 623 27.21 -18.86 -21.44
C ASP A 623 26.19 -18.04 -22.23
N TYR A 624 26.00 -16.77 -21.85
CA TYR A 624 25.07 -15.86 -22.52
C TYR A 624 25.40 -15.60 -24.00
N LYS A 625 26.61 -15.94 -24.45
CA LYS A 625 27.03 -15.86 -25.86
C LYS A 625 26.80 -17.16 -26.63
N GLY A 626 26.37 -18.22 -25.95
CA GLY A 626 26.07 -19.52 -26.55
C GLY A 626 24.99 -19.42 -27.61
N ASP A 627 25.14 -20.18 -28.70
CA ASP A 627 24.17 -20.18 -29.81
C ASP A 627 23.00 -21.14 -29.60
N SER A 628 22.99 -21.90 -28.50
CA SER A 628 22.05 -22.96 -28.22
C SER A 628 21.44 -22.86 -26.83
N LEU A 629 20.11 -22.80 -26.76
CA LEU A 629 19.35 -22.93 -25.52
C LEU A 629 19.13 -24.42 -25.22
N VAL A 630 19.70 -24.92 -24.14
CA VAL A 630 19.63 -26.32 -23.75
C VAL A 630 18.68 -26.47 -22.56
N CYS A 631 17.49 -27.02 -22.79
CA CYS A 631 16.54 -27.39 -21.75
C CYS A 631 16.97 -28.70 -21.10
N VAL A 632 17.25 -28.71 -19.79
CA VAL A 632 17.89 -29.85 -19.09
C VAL A 632 17.05 -30.48 -17.98
N SER A 633 15.96 -29.83 -17.58
CA SER A 633 14.95 -30.41 -16.69
C SER A 633 13.60 -29.77 -16.99
N ILE A 634 12.58 -30.59 -17.23
CA ILE A 634 11.19 -30.14 -17.41
C ILE A 634 10.34 -30.88 -16.38
N SER A 635 9.64 -30.12 -15.54
CA SER A 635 8.79 -30.67 -14.48
C SER A 635 7.44 -29.96 -14.51
N ALA A 636 6.34 -30.71 -14.56
CA ALA A 636 4.99 -30.17 -14.54
C ALA A 636 4.17 -30.92 -13.49
N ALA A 637 3.27 -30.21 -12.81
CA ALA A 637 2.37 -30.79 -11.83
C ALA A 637 1.48 -31.85 -12.50
N GLN A 638 1.26 -32.95 -11.79
CA GLN A 638 0.37 -34.03 -12.20
C GLN A 638 -1.09 -33.55 -12.13
N THR A 639 -1.87 -33.77 -13.20
CA THR A 639 -3.34 -33.62 -13.14
C THR A 639 -3.92 -34.76 -12.30
N ARG A 640 -5.11 -34.57 -11.71
CA ARG A 640 -5.79 -35.54 -10.82
C ARG A 640 -5.87 -36.97 -11.40
N ASP A 641 -5.86 -37.13 -12.72
CA ASP A 641 -5.97 -38.43 -13.41
C ASP A 641 -4.63 -39.13 -13.71
N SER A 642 -3.50 -38.55 -13.32
CA SER A 642 -2.20 -39.13 -13.65
C SER A 642 -1.71 -40.12 -12.59
N LYS A 643 -1.59 -41.41 -12.97
CA LYS A 643 -1.07 -42.46 -12.09
C LYS A 643 0.33 -42.10 -11.55
N PRO A 644 0.63 -42.35 -10.27
CA PRO A 644 1.98 -42.18 -9.73
C PRO A 644 2.98 -43.00 -10.53
N VAL A 645 4.11 -42.41 -10.91
CA VAL A 645 5.18 -43.16 -11.57
C VAL A 645 5.94 -43.94 -10.50
N THR A 646 5.50 -45.15 -10.19
CA THR A 646 6.26 -46.11 -9.37
C THR A 646 7.47 -46.60 -10.16
N ARG A 647 8.63 -45.98 -9.90
CA ARG A 647 9.91 -46.43 -10.43
C ARG A 647 10.49 -47.50 -9.50
N ASN A 648 10.08 -48.75 -9.68
CA ASN A 648 10.69 -49.87 -8.96
C ASN A 648 12.16 -50.01 -9.40
N SER A 649 13.08 -49.93 -8.44
CA SER A 649 14.50 -50.15 -8.69
C SER A 649 14.75 -51.62 -8.99
N LEU A 650 14.98 -51.94 -10.26
CA LEU A 650 15.39 -53.28 -10.69
C LEU A 650 16.83 -53.19 -11.22
N LYS A 651 17.73 -54.01 -10.66
CA LYS A 651 19.08 -54.20 -11.20
C LYS A 651 18.96 -54.99 -12.50
N ILE A 652 19.00 -54.30 -13.65
CA ILE A 652 19.23 -54.95 -14.94
C ILE A 652 20.73 -54.97 -15.18
N GLN A 653 21.30 -56.13 -15.49
CA GLN A 653 22.70 -56.21 -15.91
C GLN A 653 22.89 -55.42 -17.21
N LYS A 654 23.82 -54.46 -17.23
CA LYS A 654 24.16 -53.63 -18.42
C LYS A 654 24.59 -54.46 -19.63
N THR A 655 24.89 -55.75 -19.45
CA THR A 655 25.49 -56.66 -20.43
C THR A 655 24.62 -57.07 -21.61
N LYS A 656 23.32 -56.71 -21.67
CA LYS A 656 22.41 -57.06 -22.80
C LYS A 656 21.99 -55.91 -23.74
N LEU A 657 22.38 -54.66 -23.48
CA LEU A 657 21.94 -53.50 -24.28
C LEU A 657 23.02 -53.06 -25.28
N THR A 658 22.82 -53.35 -26.57
CA THR A 658 23.68 -52.86 -27.65
C THR A 658 23.20 -51.51 -28.20
N PRO A 659 24.10 -50.65 -28.74
CA PRO A 659 23.70 -49.40 -29.41
C PRO A 659 22.65 -49.60 -30.51
N ALA A 660 22.68 -50.72 -31.22
CA ALA A 660 21.69 -51.09 -32.24
C ALA A 660 20.30 -51.30 -31.63
N LYS A 661 20.19 -52.07 -30.54
CA LYS A 661 18.92 -52.29 -29.82
C LYS A 661 18.35 -50.98 -29.25
N LEU A 662 19.22 -50.13 -28.71
CA LEU A 662 18.84 -48.82 -28.21
C LEU A 662 18.33 -47.89 -29.32
N LYS A 663 18.97 -47.91 -30.49
CA LYS A 663 18.53 -47.16 -31.67
C LYS A 663 17.13 -47.61 -32.11
N VAL A 664 16.87 -48.92 -32.21
CA VAL A 664 15.55 -49.48 -32.55
C VAL A 664 14.48 -49.00 -31.57
N TYR A 665 14.77 -49.04 -30.26
CA TYR A 665 13.84 -48.56 -29.23
C TYR A 665 13.54 -47.06 -29.37
N LEU A 666 14.57 -46.22 -29.53
CA LEU A 666 14.41 -44.77 -29.64
C LEU A 666 13.81 -44.31 -30.98
N THR A 667 13.91 -45.14 -32.02
CA THR A 667 13.18 -44.91 -33.27
C THR A 667 11.73 -45.37 -33.19
N SER A 668 11.42 -46.36 -32.33
CA SER A 668 10.06 -46.79 -32.06
C SER A 668 9.26 -45.71 -31.32
N ASP A 669 7.94 -45.67 -31.53
CA ASP A 669 7.05 -44.77 -30.79
C ASP A 669 6.67 -45.30 -29.39
N LYS A 670 7.48 -46.22 -28.82
CA LYS A 670 7.23 -46.83 -27.52
C LYS A 670 7.71 -45.96 -26.34
N ASP A 671 8.65 -45.04 -26.56
CA ASP A 671 9.15 -44.13 -25.52
C ASP A 671 8.29 -42.86 -25.40
N ASN A 672 7.71 -42.63 -24.22
CA ASN A 672 6.85 -41.48 -23.95
C ASN A 672 7.56 -40.11 -24.07
N ILE A 673 8.85 -40.05 -23.76
CA ILE A 673 9.67 -38.83 -23.86
C ILE A 673 10.02 -38.56 -25.32
N VAL A 674 10.35 -39.58 -26.11
CA VAL A 674 10.55 -39.45 -27.55
C VAL A 674 9.27 -38.93 -28.22
N ARG A 675 8.12 -39.54 -27.92
CA ARG A 675 6.81 -39.07 -28.41
C ARG A 675 6.53 -37.64 -27.98
N PHE A 676 6.79 -37.30 -26.72
CA PHE A 676 6.60 -35.94 -26.22
C PHE A 676 7.40 -34.95 -27.06
N HIS A 677 8.70 -35.15 -27.31
CA HIS A 677 9.52 -34.19 -28.04
C HIS A 677 9.22 -34.14 -29.55
N ARG A 678 8.90 -35.27 -30.20
CA ARG A 678 8.57 -35.36 -31.63
C ARG A 678 7.25 -34.69 -32.02
N LYS A 679 6.32 -34.53 -31.09
CA LYS A 679 5.07 -33.80 -31.35
C LYS A 679 5.36 -32.33 -31.70
N PRO A 680 4.71 -31.79 -32.75
CA PRO A 680 4.68 -30.35 -33.06
C PRO A 680 4.41 -29.49 -31.82
N LYS A 681 5.08 -28.34 -31.71
CA LYS A 681 4.90 -27.33 -30.65
C LYS A 681 5.16 -25.95 -31.24
N GLY A 682 4.61 -24.92 -30.64
CA GLY A 682 4.98 -23.54 -30.99
C GLY A 682 4.43 -23.09 -32.34
N GLY A 683 3.47 -23.80 -32.92
CA GLY A 683 2.96 -23.54 -34.29
C GLY A 683 3.84 -24.08 -35.42
N PHE A 684 4.91 -24.82 -35.13
CA PHE A 684 5.74 -25.47 -36.16
C PHE A 684 5.12 -26.78 -36.62
N GLY A 685 5.17 -27.09 -37.93
CA GLY A 685 4.59 -28.32 -38.49
C GLY A 685 5.31 -29.63 -38.16
N ARG A 686 6.49 -29.57 -37.51
CA ARG A 686 7.26 -30.74 -37.06
C ARG A 686 7.76 -30.50 -35.63
N GLY A 687 7.91 -31.56 -34.84
CA GLY A 687 8.55 -31.47 -33.51
C GLY A 687 10.05 -31.67 -33.55
N ALA A 688 10.65 -31.97 -32.40
CA ALA A 688 12.10 -32.07 -32.27
C ALA A 688 12.64 -33.40 -32.83
N ARG A 689 13.83 -33.34 -33.44
CA ARG A 689 14.56 -34.50 -33.97
C ARG A 689 15.58 -34.99 -32.95
N LEU A 690 15.68 -36.31 -32.77
CA LEU A 690 16.74 -36.92 -31.97
C LEU A 690 18.08 -36.75 -32.70
N ILE A 691 19.06 -36.09 -32.07
CA ILE A 691 20.36 -35.79 -32.69
C ILE A 691 21.55 -36.50 -32.04
N LYS A 692 21.46 -36.87 -30.75
CA LYS A 692 22.52 -37.62 -30.04
C LYS A 692 21.92 -38.57 -29.02
N VAL A 693 22.56 -39.73 -28.84
CA VAL A 693 22.35 -40.68 -27.75
C VAL A 693 23.67 -40.79 -27.00
N LEU A 694 23.65 -40.52 -25.70
CA LEU A 694 24.86 -40.33 -24.90
C LEU A 694 24.91 -41.36 -23.76
N PRO A 695 25.94 -42.23 -23.69
CA PRO A 695 26.16 -43.08 -22.52
C PRO A 695 26.67 -42.24 -21.33
N GLY A 696 26.65 -42.81 -20.11
CA GLY A 696 27.18 -42.12 -18.91
C GLY A 696 26.19 -41.12 -18.28
N GLY A 697 24.90 -41.41 -18.37
CA GLY A 697 23.84 -40.77 -17.61
C GLY A 697 23.93 -41.03 -16.10
N ARG A 698 22.94 -40.52 -15.37
CA ARG A 698 22.89 -40.62 -13.91
C ARG A 698 22.80 -42.09 -13.48
N LEU A 699 23.77 -42.56 -12.70
CA LEU A 699 23.80 -43.95 -12.20
C LEU A 699 22.59 -44.26 -11.30
N GLU A 700 22.02 -43.24 -10.67
CA GLU A 700 20.84 -43.38 -9.81
C GLU A 700 19.54 -43.59 -10.63
N ASP A 701 19.55 -43.28 -11.93
CA ASP A 701 18.39 -43.38 -12.82
C ASP A 701 18.36 -44.75 -13.52
N GLN A 702 17.87 -45.74 -12.78
CA GLN A 702 17.79 -47.13 -13.25
C GLN A 702 16.83 -47.32 -14.44
N ASP A 703 15.90 -46.39 -14.67
CA ASP A 703 14.93 -46.48 -15.78
C ASP A 703 15.54 -46.19 -17.14
N SER A 704 16.53 -45.30 -17.21
CA SER A 704 17.20 -44.91 -18.46
C SER A 704 18.44 -45.75 -18.75
N LEU A 705 18.77 -46.71 -17.86
CA LEU A 705 19.97 -47.57 -17.93
C LEU A 705 21.28 -46.78 -18.10
N GLY A 706 21.31 -45.53 -17.64
CA GLY A 706 22.48 -44.66 -17.77
C GLY A 706 22.65 -44.03 -19.16
N TYR A 707 21.58 -43.88 -19.94
CA TYR A 707 21.60 -43.15 -21.21
C TYR A 707 20.88 -41.81 -21.12
N ASN A 708 21.39 -40.82 -21.85
CA ASN A 708 20.69 -39.58 -22.15
C ASN A 708 20.44 -39.46 -23.65
N ILE A 709 19.48 -38.63 -24.01
CA ILE A 709 19.13 -38.33 -25.39
C ILE A 709 19.01 -36.83 -25.58
N VAL A 710 19.50 -36.33 -26.72
CA VAL A 710 19.46 -34.91 -27.05
C VAL A 710 18.58 -34.74 -28.28
N PHE A 711 17.56 -33.90 -28.14
CA PHE A 711 16.70 -33.47 -29.23
C PHE A 711 17.04 -32.05 -29.67
N GLU A 712 16.83 -31.77 -30.95
CA GLU A 712 16.89 -30.43 -31.52
C GLU A 712 15.53 -30.06 -32.10
N TYR A 713 14.98 -28.94 -31.64
CA TYR A 713 13.74 -28.37 -32.18
C TYR A 713 13.98 -27.72 -33.55
N PRO A 714 12.94 -27.58 -34.39
CA PRO A 714 13.06 -26.91 -35.67
C PRO A 714 13.65 -25.50 -35.55
N LYS A 715 14.32 -25.06 -36.62
CA LYS A 715 14.81 -23.68 -36.73
C LYS A 715 13.63 -22.71 -36.59
N LEU A 716 13.79 -21.70 -35.75
CA LEU A 716 12.74 -20.73 -35.43
C LEU A 716 12.60 -19.68 -36.54
N THR A 717 11.91 -20.02 -37.63
CA THR A 717 11.71 -19.14 -38.79
C THR A 717 10.73 -17.98 -38.53
N HIS A 718 9.88 -18.12 -37.53
CA HIS A 718 8.91 -17.12 -37.08
C HIS A 718 8.70 -17.24 -35.57
N ARG A 719 8.08 -16.23 -34.95
CA ARG A 719 7.81 -16.24 -33.51
C ARG A 719 6.90 -17.42 -33.16
N PRO A 720 7.30 -18.30 -32.23
CA PRO A 720 6.46 -19.44 -31.84
C PRO A 720 5.15 -18.99 -31.16
N ARG A 721 4.11 -19.80 -31.27
CA ARG A 721 2.78 -19.56 -30.69
C ARG A 721 2.52 -20.43 -29.46
N MET A 722 1.83 -19.87 -28.46
CA MET A 722 1.38 -20.62 -27.29
C MET A 722 0.13 -21.43 -27.61
N SER A 723 0.16 -22.74 -27.30
CA SER A 723 -1.00 -23.62 -27.43
C SER A 723 -1.85 -23.56 -26.16
N GLN A 724 -2.96 -22.81 -26.21
CA GLN A 724 -3.77 -22.44 -25.03
C GLN A 724 -4.25 -23.64 -24.19
N GLN A 725 -4.65 -24.73 -24.86
CA GLN A 725 -5.22 -25.93 -24.22
C GLN A 725 -4.22 -27.09 -24.10
N ALA A 726 -2.96 -26.90 -24.49
CA ALA A 726 -1.97 -27.96 -24.40
C ALA A 726 -1.53 -28.21 -22.94
N SER A 727 -0.97 -29.40 -22.66
CA SER A 727 -0.41 -29.70 -21.34
C SER A 727 0.65 -28.68 -20.91
N ILE A 728 0.81 -28.46 -19.60
CA ILE A 728 1.80 -27.53 -19.04
C ILE A 728 3.21 -27.83 -19.58
N GLY A 729 3.59 -29.11 -19.72
CA GLY A 729 4.90 -29.49 -20.27
C GLY A 729 5.11 -29.02 -21.71
N VAL A 730 4.07 -29.05 -22.56
CA VAL A 730 4.12 -28.52 -23.92
C VAL A 730 4.26 -27.01 -23.89
N GLN A 731 3.40 -26.31 -23.13
CA GLN A 731 3.42 -24.86 -23.03
C GLN A 731 4.76 -24.32 -22.46
N LEU A 732 5.39 -25.05 -21.53
CA LEU A 732 6.71 -24.73 -21.00
C LEU A 732 7.81 -24.77 -22.07
N ILE A 733 7.77 -25.75 -22.97
CA ILE A 733 8.68 -25.79 -24.12
C ILE A 733 8.39 -24.65 -25.09
N GLU A 734 7.11 -24.37 -25.37
CA GLU A 734 6.73 -23.26 -26.24
C GLU A 734 7.24 -21.93 -25.69
N ALA A 735 7.14 -21.71 -24.38
CA ALA A 735 7.73 -20.56 -23.72
C ALA A 735 9.27 -20.51 -23.87
N ALA A 736 9.96 -21.66 -23.80
CA ALA A 736 11.41 -21.72 -24.05
C ALA A 736 11.77 -21.42 -25.53
N LEU A 737 10.95 -21.87 -26.48
CA LEU A 737 11.11 -21.54 -27.91
C LEU A 737 10.91 -20.04 -28.15
N ILE A 738 9.89 -19.43 -27.50
CA ILE A 738 9.64 -17.98 -27.58
C ILE A 738 10.82 -17.21 -27.00
N TYR A 739 11.31 -17.61 -25.83
CA TYR A 739 12.50 -17.01 -25.22
C TYR A 739 13.69 -17.05 -26.17
N ALA A 740 13.97 -18.21 -26.78
CA ALA A 740 15.07 -18.37 -27.73
C ALA A 740 14.90 -17.47 -28.96
N TYR A 741 13.70 -17.39 -29.53
CA TYR A 741 13.41 -16.51 -30.66
C TYR A 741 13.65 -15.04 -30.32
N GLU A 742 13.14 -14.58 -29.18
CA GLU A 742 13.27 -13.18 -28.74
C GLU A 742 14.71 -12.80 -28.41
N HIS A 743 15.52 -13.76 -27.97
CA HIS A 743 16.95 -13.57 -27.68
C HIS A 743 17.87 -13.96 -28.85
N LYS A 744 17.31 -14.23 -30.04
CA LYS A 744 18.06 -14.58 -31.27
C LYS A 744 18.99 -15.81 -31.10
N ILE A 745 18.62 -16.74 -30.24
CA ILE A 745 19.35 -18.00 -30.03
C ILE A 745 19.03 -18.95 -31.20
N LYS A 746 20.08 -19.48 -31.85
CA LYS A 746 19.95 -20.21 -33.12
C LYS A 746 19.35 -21.60 -32.97
N HIS A 747 19.73 -22.30 -31.90
CA HIS A 747 19.34 -23.69 -31.65
C HIS A 747 18.58 -23.82 -30.34
N VAL A 748 17.53 -24.63 -30.32
CA VAL A 748 16.84 -25.02 -29.08
C VAL A 748 16.92 -26.52 -28.93
N LEU A 749 17.56 -26.95 -27.85
CA LEU A 749 17.88 -28.33 -27.57
C LEU A 749 17.14 -28.79 -26.32
N ALA A 750 16.71 -30.04 -26.30
CA ALA A 750 16.23 -30.69 -25.09
C ALA A 750 17.15 -31.85 -24.73
N TYR A 751 17.84 -31.70 -23.61
CA TYR A 751 18.61 -32.74 -22.98
C TYR A 751 17.66 -33.56 -22.08
N SER A 752 17.36 -34.79 -22.49
CA SER A 752 16.35 -35.62 -21.86
C SER A 752 16.87 -37.04 -21.62
N ARG A 753 16.01 -37.90 -21.08
CA ARG A 753 16.34 -39.28 -20.74
C ARG A 753 15.27 -40.21 -21.32
N PRO A 754 15.66 -41.36 -21.89
CA PRO A 754 14.68 -42.37 -22.28
C PRO A 754 13.83 -42.78 -21.07
N ALA A 755 12.52 -42.92 -21.28
CA ALA A 755 11.60 -43.35 -20.23
C ALA A 755 11.25 -44.82 -20.42
N GLU A 756 11.21 -45.60 -19.34
CA GLU A 756 10.80 -47.03 -19.38
C GLU A 756 11.71 -47.94 -20.20
N LEU A 757 12.95 -47.50 -20.49
CA LEU A 757 13.94 -48.30 -21.21
C LEU A 757 14.23 -49.63 -20.48
N SER A 758 14.36 -49.56 -19.15
CA SER A 758 14.50 -50.74 -18.29
C SER A 758 13.33 -51.73 -18.44
N LYS A 759 12.09 -51.25 -18.57
CA LYS A 759 10.90 -52.10 -18.76
C LYS A 759 10.86 -52.73 -20.13
N TYR A 760 11.28 -51.99 -21.16
CA TYR A 760 11.30 -52.47 -22.55
C TYR A 760 12.22 -53.69 -22.70
N PHE A 761 13.44 -53.60 -22.17
CA PHE A 761 14.43 -54.69 -22.21
C PHE A 761 14.24 -55.76 -21.12
N LYS A 762 13.15 -55.67 -20.34
CA LYS A 762 12.71 -56.75 -19.43
C LYS A 762 11.79 -57.76 -20.13
N LYS A 763 11.12 -57.38 -21.22
CA LYS A 763 10.07 -58.17 -21.89
C LYS A 763 10.53 -58.93 -23.15
N GLY A 764 11.80 -58.84 -23.54
CA GLY A 764 12.31 -59.44 -24.78
C GLY A 764 13.76 -59.83 -24.73
#